data_AF-T0JLM7-F1
#
_entry.id   AF-T0JLM7-F1
#
_cell.length_a   1.000
_cell.length_b   1.000
_cell.length_c   1.000
_cell.angle_alpha   90.00
_cell.angle_beta   90.00
_cell.angle_gamma   90.00
#
_symmetry.space_group_name_H-M   'P 1'
#
loop_
_entity.id
_entity.type
_entity.pdbx_description
1 polymer ?
#
loop_
_entity_poly.entity_id
_entity_poly.type
_entity_poly.pdbx_seq_one_letter_code
_entity_poly.pdbx_strand_id
1 'polypeptide(L)'
;MPPSKRQRVKEEPDPSDSGGSEYGVESDKGDHHENVAPGIHMLGLSQDYVPSWTEGDAFREWYQNWKDSIIQTFNLNPRPFILEQNTTDSDIQITIHRKIQIGADRSQKELLGYIKFIKQTGTLELANFSAALDPRHLSLGGTTKRDGSKTAGTHGEGFKVAALVMTRNNRVVHIEASSVYWRFGFRGDNKDKLACQITKPATSTIKKHHDSLLSETKNGRARKNLTSYVHRDVIVRISTSKGHESIKEQQFWDWSSVAIDLHCPSPEKIIRTEHGDLLIGPQFAGRIYLKGLRVSGHGLDGVTYSYGYDFASGRINRDRERMMKQREEARIVASIWELAVAERPELTKEYVRLFDVVRSPDVAFADTVVSKNMAEHVWQYLLNSAPDCFFYAEDPDSRSDVAHQAHLINRDLKKKASILPRELWKTLRKFKLARTPEEHIDHKFLSSEAITLPDDLFAISVDRMLRAAMQLEHRLRLSRITYVKSHHTSIDVRRDVSGSRLFVHEKWLRFDTAHQDASCDISDMSQAQRKETDVFACDHIVEDLFDIILGTVMGATNSDALRIAKLRSTAKRLFRQTPRDVQVTAGPASGQLRVSWTCNDPGIIAKHHGDDINFHVRLHRHILCRSKDDTLLLDLANRGFASSLRRSCRCPMLKVPLSACSVVFEGLDTRQKYFPMVARDQEGAFFGLAPPSMAPLDRPGRDGETGTMQEHDAGANAGPAEAMSGSKEWIADQETWRKWHAEDLPTKISHMFATRNACKCDATDHLVATSFESRRLDFMFEKDQYVRIKDTSGNFEAYIALVHDVSPGSADCVNTPHLIITKYSFFNHTKLLWDSESSLNGHNKNDHRELLLHCRTAKKMGTFSDNEIVAIDDINWVGPVGFDFYLTHCAERPEKLDADEFFCRFARSVQDDSLTLLPISPHLLAPHDRRKNRGFPDASPGHVIDLTPGVLGPMEGFSSAGYHPFAAFGFSERVDATWKIRYPTSAVFDGCFPNLREDFKEDRLPGRLWPPGNLPTTVLATGGNTNFALTEGNTLMPSLKDVFYPLDMADHALDFQSPDFVVIQLPPTILHLSAVDRFFRNDGLTVREFARIQGFPDDFVFYGSAQQQYDQVTSAQPPPVARAAAECIKAVILRSNEVKLVDDRRSTQKNKRRKQDDEE
;
A
#
# COMPACT_ATOMS: atom_id res chain seq x y z
N MET A 1 -17.05 -18.32 85.79
CA MET A 1 -17.42 -17.23 86.72
C MET A 1 -16.80 -15.93 86.21
N PRO A 2 -17.56 -14.81 86.20
CA PRO A 2 -17.24 -13.51 85.57
C PRO A 2 -16.51 -12.59 86.60
N PRO A 3 -16.19 -11.27 86.41
CA PRO A 3 -16.86 -10.20 85.62
C PRO A 3 -15.86 -9.21 84.92
N SER A 4 -16.16 -8.09 84.24
CA SER A 4 -17.27 -7.51 83.47
C SER A 4 -16.83 -6.14 82.90
N LYS A 5 -17.26 -5.79 81.67
CA LYS A 5 -17.71 -4.45 81.15
C LYS A 5 -16.73 -3.24 81.24
N ARG A 6 -16.55 -2.37 80.23
CA ARG A 6 -17.54 -1.74 79.33
C ARG A 6 -16.86 -0.98 78.14
N GLN A 7 -17.65 -0.77 77.09
CA GLN A 7 -17.44 -0.21 75.74
C GLN A 7 -16.79 1.19 75.60
N ARG A 8 -16.06 1.45 74.49
CA ARG A 8 -16.56 2.16 73.28
C ARG A 8 -15.50 2.28 72.15
N VAL A 9 -15.90 1.85 70.95
CA VAL A 9 -15.73 2.42 69.58
C VAL A 9 -14.40 3.05 69.16
N LYS A 10 -13.84 2.54 68.04
CA LYS A 10 -13.16 3.31 66.99
C LYS A 10 -13.33 2.62 65.62
N GLU A 11 -13.72 3.40 64.63
CA GLU A 11 -13.81 3.09 63.20
C GLU A 11 -12.45 3.27 62.49
N GLU A 12 -12.29 2.48 61.42
CA GLU A 12 -11.39 2.51 60.25
C GLU A 12 -9.85 2.60 60.41
N PRO A 13 -9.12 1.78 59.62
CA PRO A 13 -8.30 2.35 58.56
C PRO A 13 -8.21 1.56 57.21
N ASP A 14 -7.84 2.37 56.21
CA ASP A 14 -7.26 2.22 54.85
C ASP A 14 -6.70 0.86 54.34
N PRO A 15 -6.69 0.63 53.00
CA PRO A 15 -6.31 -0.62 52.36
C PRO A 15 -4.86 -0.64 51.86
N SER A 16 -4.09 -1.63 52.32
CA SER A 16 -2.85 -2.08 51.69
C SER A 16 -2.64 -3.57 51.99
N ASP A 17 -2.79 -4.44 51.00
CA ASP A 17 -1.79 -5.47 50.63
C ASP A 17 -2.37 -6.43 49.59
N SER A 18 -1.71 -6.56 48.44
CA SER A 18 -1.93 -7.65 47.49
C SER A 18 -0.58 -8.30 47.18
N GLY A 19 -0.15 -9.19 48.06
CA GLY A 19 0.91 -10.16 47.78
C GLY A 19 0.35 -11.31 46.96
N GLY A 20 0.87 -11.49 45.75
CA GLY A 20 0.66 -12.68 44.94
C GLY A 20 1.73 -13.72 45.24
N SER A 21 1.31 -14.93 45.60
CA SER A 21 2.14 -16.13 45.63
C SER A 21 1.77 -17.03 44.46
N GLU A 22 2.75 -17.31 43.61
CA GLU A 22 2.74 -18.31 42.55
C GLU A 22 2.53 -19.71 43.14
N TYR A 23 1.69 -20.52 42.48
CA TYR A 23 1.63 -21.96 42.69
C TYR A 23 2.11 -22.67 41.42
N GLY A 24 3.11 -23.52 41.61
CA GLY A 24 3.74 -24.35 40.60
C GLY A 24 2.82 -25.42 40.02
N VAL A 25 3.19 -25.83 38.81
CA VAL A 25 2.61 -26.95 38.09
C VAL A 25 3.31 -28.23 38.55
N GLU A 26 2.64 -29.02 39.38
CA GLU A 26 2.94 -30.44 39.53
C GLU A 26 1.97 -31.27 38.69
N SER A 27 2.56 -32.11 37.86
CA SER A 27 1.89 -33.16 37.11
C SER A 27 1.44 -34.26 38.05
N ASP A 28 0.13 -34.42 38.24
CA ASP A 28 -0.42 -35.65 38.80
C ASP A 28 -1.49 -36.25 37.89
N LYS A 29 -1.29 -37.50 37.52
CA LYS A 29 -2.26 -38.34 36.81
C LYS A 29 -3.19 -38.92 37.87
N GLY A 30 -4.23 -38.16 38.22
CA GLY A 30 -5.29 -38.59 39.13
C GLY A 30 -6.67 -38.49 38.48
N ASP A 31 -7.47 -39.55 38.59
CA ASP A 31 -8.89 -39.60 38.23
C ASP A 31 -9.69 -38.42 38.84
N HIS A 32 -10.06 -37.43 38.03
CA HIS A 32 -10.93 -36.33 38.47
C HIS A 32 -12.41 -36.64 38.20
N HIS A 33 -13.00 -37.49 39.04
CA HIS A 33 -14.42 -37.36 39.39
C HIS A 33 -14.55 -36.43 40.61
N GLU A 34 -14.33 -35.12 40.42
CA GLU A 34 -14.70 -34.13 41.43
C GLU A 34 -16.22 -34.09 41.58
N ASN A 35 -16.70 -34.38 42.79
CA ASN A 35 -18.11 -34.47 43.12
C ASN A 35 -18.80 -33.09 43.02
N VAL A 36 -19.84 -33.01 42.17
CA VAL A 36 -20.76 -31.86 42.10
C VAL A 36 -21.43 -31.63 43.46
N ALA A 37 -21.13 -30.50 44.12
CA ALA A 37 -21.75 -30.13 45.39
C ALA A 37 -23.23 -29.70 45.16
N PRO A 38 -24.22 -30.38 45.76
CA PRO A 38 -25.61 -29.94 45.74
C PRO A 38 -25.76 -28.62 46.49
N GLY A 39 -26.44 -27.63 45.91
CA GLY A 39 -26.52 -26.30 46.52
C GLY A 39 -27.26 -25.27 45.67
N ILE A 40 -27.42 -24.06 46.21
CA ILE A 40 -27.93 -22.90 45.50
C ILE A 40 -26.74 -22.07 45.03
N HIS A 41 -26.65 -21.81 43.73
CA HIS A 41 -25.60 -21.03 43.11
C HIS A 41 -26.17 -19.72 42.57
N MET A 42 -25.72 -18.59 43.11
CA MET A 42 -26.12 -17.26 42.63
C MET A 42 -25.36 -16.92 41.34
N LEU A 43 -26.06 -16.44 40.31
CA LEU A 43 -25.47 -16.21 38.98
C LEU A 43 -25.12 -14.73 38.71
N GLY A 44 -25.44 -13.83 39.64
CA GLY A 44 -25.09 -12.40 39.52
C GLY A 44 -25.90 -11.61 38.47
N LEU A 45 -26.91 -12.21 37.84
CA LEU A 45 -27.77 -11.55 36.85
C LEU A 45 -29.09 -11.09 37.50
N SER A 46 -29.43 -9.81 37.32
CA SER A 46 -30.72 -9.25 37.79
C SER A 46 -31.85 -9.55 36.80
N GLN A 47 -33.09 -9.59 37.27
CA GLN A 47 -34.28 -9.83 36.45
C GLN A 47 -34.37 -8.89 35.23
N ASP A 48 -33.94 -7.63 35.36
CA ASP A 48 -33.98 -6.63 34.29
C ASP A 48 -32.77 -6.66 33.36
N TYR A 49 -31.85 -7.61 33.54
CA TYR A 49 -30.74 -7.82 32.61
C TYR A 49 -31.28 -8.16 31.20
N VAL A 50 -30.71 -7.55 30.16
CA VAL A 50 -31.16 -7.63 28.75
C VAL A 50 -32.69 -7.48 28.57
N PRO A 51 -33.25 -6.29 28.84
CA PRO A 51 -34.70 -6.09 28.81
C PRO A 51 -35.30 -6.21 27.39
N SER A 52 -34.49 -6.02 26.34
CA SER A 52 -34.91 -6.15 24.94
C SER A 52 -35.11 -7.59 24.46
N TRP A 53 -34.59 -8.59 25.18
CA TRP A 53 -34.67 -9.99 24.75
C TRP A 53 -36.06 -10.59 24.96
N THR A 54 -36.58 -11.21 23.91
CA THR A 54 -37.84 -11.95 23.86
C THR A 54 -37.65 -13.44 24.17
N GLU A 55 -38.75 -14.18 24.37
CA GLU A 55 -38.71 -15.64 24.49
C GLU A 55 -38.12 -16.32 23.24
N GLY A 56 -38.27 -15.73 22.04
CA GLY A 56 -37.63 -16.19 20.81
C GLY A 56 -36.11 -16.04 20.83
N ASP A 57 -35.60 -14.95 21.41
CA ASP A 57 -34.16 -14.74 21.61
C ASP A 57 -33.56 -15.76 22.57
N ALA A 58 -34.29 -16.08 23.64
CA ALA A 58 -33.90 -17.14 24.56
C ALA A 58 -33.95 -18.52 23.89
N PHE A 59 -34.98 -18.83 23.10
CA PHE A 59 -35.07 -20.08 22.34
C PHE A 59 -33.91 -20.22 21.35
N ARG A 60 -33.50 -19.14 20.68
CA ARG A 60 -32.33 -19.14 19.78
C ARG A 60 -31.06 -19.61 20.49
N GLU A 61 -30.79 -19.14 21.71
CA GLU A 61 -29.62 -19.57 22.49
C GLU A 61 -29.72 -21.03 22.94
N TRP A 62 -30.93 -21.51 23.30
CA TRP A 62 -31.16 -22.93 23.59
C TRP A 62 -30.92 -23.81 22.36
N TYR A 63 -31.49 -23.43 21.21
CA TYR A 63 -31.31 -24.12 19.94
C TYR A 63 -29.84 -24.10 19.49
N GLN A 64 -29.17 -22.97 19.63
CA GLN A 64 -27.75 -22.87 19.30
C GLN A 64 -26.90 -23.82 20.17
N ASN A 65 -27.15 -23.88 21.49
CA ASN A 65 -26.42 -24.80 22.36
C ASN A 65 -26.73 -26.27 22.04
N TRP A 66 -27.99 -26.56 21.70
CA TRP A 66 -28.42 -27.87 21.22
C TRP A 66 -27.65 -28.27 19.94
N LYS A 67 -27.68 -27.44 18.90
CA LYS A 67 -26.98 -27.65 17.62
C LYS A 67 -25.46 -27.76 17.78
N ASP A 68 -24.83 -26.78 18.45
CA ASP A 68 -23.37 -26.73 18.63
C ASP A 68 -22.85 -27.98 19.36
N SER A 69 -23.54 -28.44 20.41
CA SER A 69 -23.10 -29.61 21.17
C SER A 69 -23.30 -30.92 20.39
N ILE A 70 -24.34 -31.05 19.55
CA ILE A 70 -24.47 -32.21 18.66
C ILE A 70 -23.35 -32.23 17.61
N ILE A 71 -23.06 -31.08 16.99
CA ILE A 71 -21.96 -30.94 16.03
C ILE A 71 -20.63 -31.30 16.68
N GLN A 72 -20.37 -30.83 17.90
CA GLN A 72 -19.14 -31.11 18.64
C GLN A 72 -19.03 -32.58 19.07
N THR A 73 -20.07 -33.15 19.67
CA THR A 73 -20.07 -34.53 20.18
C THR A 73 -19.91 -35.56 19.07
N PHE A 74 -20.53 -35.32 17.91
CA PHE A 74 -20.54 -36.29 16.80
C PHE A 74 -19.69 -35.87 15.59
N ASN A 75 -18.95 -34.76 15.69
CA ASN A 75 -18.12 -34.17 14.63
C ASN A 75 -18.85 -34.04 13.28
N LEU A 76 -20.09 -33.55 13.31
CA LEU A 76 -20.91 -33.38 12.10
C LEU A 76 -20.44 -32.18 11.27
N ASN A 77 -20.76 -32.20 9.98
CA ASN A 77 -20.65 -31.01 9.16
C ASN A 77 -21.73 -29.99 9.60
N PRO A 78 -21.38 -28.74 9.95
CA PRO A 78 -22.37 -27.72 10.31
C PRO A 78 -23.31 -27.35 9.16
N ARG A 79 -22.94 -27.64 7.90
CA ARG A 79 -23.77 -27.43 6.71
C ARG A 79 -23.59 -28.54 5.67
N PRO A 80 -24.64 -29.31 5.32
CA PRO A 80 -26.03 -29.15 5.75
C PRO A 80 -26.29 -29.79 7.14
N PHE A 81 -27.09 -29.10 7.96
CA PHE A 81 -27.60 -29.63 9.23
C PHE A 81 -29.05 -30.11 9.04
N ILE A 82 -29.21 -31.38 8.69
CA ILE A 82 -30.50 -31.93 8.21
C ILE A 82 -31.33 -32.43 9.40
N LEU A 83 -32.54 -31.89 9.53
CA LEU A 83 -33.51 -32.25 10.56
C LEU A 83 -34.71 -32.99 9.96
N GLU A 84 -35.21 -34.01 10.66
CA GLU A 84 -36.43 -34.73 10.32
C GLU A 84 -37.54 -34.31 11.28
N GLN A 85 -38.66 -33.83 10.73
CA GLN A 85 -39.81 -33.36 11.50
C GLN A 85 -40.96 -34.37 11.40
N ASN A 86 -41.59 -34.64 12.53
CA ASN A 86 -42.78 -35.48 12.63
C ASN A 86 -43.76 -34.82 13.60
N THR A 87 -44.98 -34.53 13.14
CA THR A 87 -46.03 -33.89 13.93
C THR A 87 -47.17 -34.85 14.15
N THR A 88 -47.52 -35.09 15.41
CA THR A 88 -48.65 -35.88 15.85
C THR A 88 -49.70 -35.00 16.54
N ASP A 89 -50.87 -35.55 16.85
CA ASP A 89 -51.91 -34.85 17.62
C ASP A 89 -51.45 -34.53 19.05
N SER A 90 -50.50 -35.31 19.58
CA SER A 90 -49.99 -35.16 20.95
C SER A 90 -48.71 -34.33 21.05
N ASP A 91 -47.82 -34.40 20.06
CA ASP A 91 -46.50 -33.79 20.11
C ASP A 91 -45.92 -33.41 18.73
N ILE A 92 -44.93 -32.54 18.73
CA ILE A 92 -44.09 -32.21 17.56
C ILE A 92 -42.68 -32.70 17.88
N GLN A 93 -42.09 -33.49 16.99
CA GLN A 93 -40.79 -34.12 17.15
C GLN A 93 -39.87 -33.69 16.02
N ILE A 94 -38.73 -33.09 16.36
CA ILE A 94 -37.68 -32.70 15.43
C ILE A 94 -36.44 -33.48 15.82
N THR A 95 -35.92 -34.30 14.91
CA THR A 95 -34.88 -35.28 15.21
C THR A 95 -33.71 -35.12 14.26
N ILE A 96 -32.51 -35.43 14.76
CA ILE A 96 -31.30 -35.47 13.94
C ILE A 96 -30.69 -36.86 13.97
N HIS A 97 -30.29 -37.33 12.79
CA HIS A 97 -29.78 -38.67 12.60
C HIS A 97 -28.44 -38.66 11.85
N ARG A 98 -27.56 -39.63 12.14
CA ARG A 98 -26.46 -40.01 11.23
C ARG A 98 -26.70 -41.39 10.64
N LYS A 99 -26.22 -41.59 9.41
CA LYS A 99 -26.21 -42.91 8.77
C LYS A 99 -24.99 -43.69 9.26
N ILE A 100 -25.20 -44.87 9.80
CA ILE A 100 -24.16 -45.83 10.16
C ILE A 100 -24.26 -46.99 9.17
N GLN A 101 -23.14 -47.37 8.56
CA GLN A 101 -23.07 -48.59 7.75
C GLN A 101 -22.95 -49.81 8.66
N ILE A 102 -23.85 -50.77 8.47
CA ILE A 102 -23.84 -52.07 9.14
C ILE A 102 -23.67 -53.13 8.06
N GLY A 103 -22.43 -53.30 7.59
CA GLY A 103 -22.07 -54.19 6.48
C GLY A 103 -22.09 -53.51 5.10
N ALA A 104 -21.79 -54.30 4.06
CA ALA A 104 -21.52 -53.79 2.70
C ALA A 104 -22.72 -53.10 2.02
N ASP A 105 -23.97 -53.36 2.45
CA ASP A 105 -25.17 -52.89 1.73
C ASP A 105 -26.35 -52.49 2.65
N ARG A 106 -26.15 -52.37 3.97
CA ARG A 106 -27.20 -51.95 4.91
C ARG A 106 -26.77 -50.72 5.70
N SER A 107 -27.60 -49.69 5.67
CA SER A 107 -27.41 -48.48 6.49
C SER A 107 -28.50 -48.38 7.55
N GLN A 108 -28.11 -48.03 8.77
CA GLN A 108 -29.03 -47.76 9.88
C GLN A 108 -28.91 -46.28 10.27
N LYS A 109 -30.04 -45.64 10.56
CA LYS A 109 -30.06 -44.30 11.16
C LYS A 109 -29.87 -44.41 12.67
N GLU A 110 -28.90 -43.69 13.22
CA GLU A 110 -28.72 -43.48 14.65
C GLU A 110 -29.22 -42.10 15.02
N LEU A 111 -30.07 -42.02 16.06
CA LEU A 111 -30.56 -40.76 16.62
C LEU A 111 -29.49 -40.10 17.49
N LEU A 112 -29.19 -38.82 17.22
CA LEU A 112 -28.15 -38.05 17.90
C LEU A 112 -28.68 -37.07 18.94
N GLY A 113 -29.92 -36.63 18.77
CA GLY A 113 -30.60 -35.66 19.61
C GLY A 113 -31.98 -35.33 19.05
N TYR A 114 -32.79 -34.65 19.85
CA TYR A 114 -34.14 -34.27 19.45
C TYR A 114 -34.61 -32.97 20.11
N ILE A 115 -35.58 -32.33 19.48
CA ILE A 115 -36.43 -31.29 20.06
C ILE A 115 -37.85 -31.85 20.06
N LYS A 116 -38.52 -31.85 21.21
CA LYS A 116 -39.87 -32.36 21.37
C LYS A 116 -40.76 -31.31 22.02
N PHE A 117 -41.88 -30.98 21.39
CA PHE A 117 -42.89 -30.10 21.96
C PHE A 117 -44.17 -30.88 22.25
N ILE A 118 -44.58 -30.96 23.52
CA ILE A 118 -45.75 -31.69 23.99
C ILE A 118 -46.95 -30.74 24.02
N LYS A 119 -47.93 -30.94 23.13
CA LYS A 119 -49.03 -29.98 22.91
C LYS A 119 -49.95 -29.85 24.13
N GLN A 120 -50.24 -30.97 24.80
CA GLN A 120 -51.16 -31.01 25.95
C GLN A 120 -50.64 -30.22 27.16
N THR A 121 -49.34 -30.24 27.41
CA THR A 121 -48.73 -29.62 28.59
C THR A 121 -48.00 -28.32 28.26
N GLY A 122 -47.83 -27.98 26.97
CA GLY A 122 -47.00 -26.87 26.51
C GLY A 122 -45.56 -26.98 27.01
N THR A 123 -44.99 -28.19 26.99
CA THR A 123 -43.62 -28.46 27.45
C THR A 123 -42.69 -28.69 26.26
N LEU A 124 -41.56 -27.98 26.25
CA LEU A 124 -40.52 -28.09 25.25
C LEU A 124 -39.30 -28.83 25.84
N GLU A 125 -38.82 -29.83 25.13
CA GLU A 125 -37.63 -30.61 25.48
C GLU A 125 -36.57 -30.48 24.37
N LEU A 126 -35.32 -30.18 24.73
CA LEU A 126 -34.16 -30.23 23.84
C LEU A 126 -33.15 -31.21 24.43
N ALA A 127 -32.86 -32.30 23.72
CA ALA A 127 -31.98 -33.37 24.19
C ALA A 127 -30.76 -33.53 23.29
N ASN A 128 -29.58 -33.56 23.92
CA ASN A 128 -28.28 -33.87 23.32
C ASN A 128 -27.73 -35.16 23.91
N PHE A 129 -27.56 -36.18 23.07
CA PHE A 129 -27.05 -37.47 23.56
C PHE A 129 -25.53 -37.48 23.70
N SER A 130 -25.03 -38.15 24.73
CA SER A 130 -23.59 -38.25 25.03
C SER A 130 -22.90 -36.88 25.19
N ALA A 131 -23.65 -35.87 25.64
CA ALA A 131 -23.15 -34.56 26.01
C ALA A 131 -22.98 -34.46 27.53
N ALA A 132 -22.09 -33.59 27.99
CA ALA A 132 -21.87 -33.33 29.41
C ALA A 132 -21.99 -31.83 29.70
N LEU A 133 -22.50 -31.48 30.89
CA LEU A 133 -22.57 -30.11 31.38
C LEU A 133 -21.84 -30.01 32.72
N ASP A 134 -20.72 -29.30 32.75
CA ASP A 134 -19.89 -29.12 33.94
C ASP A 134 -20.39 -27.96 34.82
N PRO A 135 -20.48 -28.11 36.16
CA PRO A 135 -20.83 -27.03 37.09
C PRO A 135 -19.98 -25.76 36.96
N ARG A 136 -18.71 -25.88 36.53
CA ARG A 136 -17.82 -24.73 36.28
C ARG A 136 -18.36 -23.77 35.22
N HIS A 137 -19.27 -24.24 34.35
CA HIS A 137 -19.97 -23.39 33.39
C HIS A 137 -20.98 -22.43 34.04
N LEU A 138 -21.28 -22.55 35.34
CA LEU A 138 -22.08 -21.56 36.09
C LEU A 138 -21.29 -20.29 36.44
N SER A 139 -19.96 -20.35 36.54
CA SER A 139 -19.09 -19.19 36.77
C SER A 139 -19.04 -18.26 35.55
N LEU A 140 -18.93 -16.94 35.76
CA LEU A 140 -18.79 -15.95 34.68
C LEU A 140 -17.50 -16.23 33.88
N GLY A 141 -17.56 -16.16 32.54
CA GLY A 141 -16.41 -16.35 31.66
C GLY A 141 -16.01 -17.78 31.30
N GLY A 142 -16.61 -18.82 31.87
CA GLY A 142 -16.34 -20.23 31.53
C GLY A 142 -16.99 -20.63 30.19
N THR A 143 -16.20 -20.97 29.18
CA THR A 143 -16.70 -21.50 27.89
C THR A 143 -15.71 -22.46 27.24
N THR A 144 -16.21 -23.57 26.71
CA THR A 144 -15.45 -24.52 25.88
C THR A 144 -15.36 -24.10 24.41
N LYS A 145 -15.94 -22.94 24.04
CA LYS A 145 -16.14 -22.51 22.64
C LYS A 145 -15.20 -21.38 22.16
N ARG A 146 -14.16 -21.01 22.92
CA ARG A 146 -13.26 -19.87 22.59
C ARG A 146 -12.49 -20.02 21.27
N ASP A 147 -12.12 -21.25 20.90
CA ASP A 147 -11.25 -21.52 19.73
C ASP A 147 -11.95 -22.33 18.60
N GLY A 148 -13.27 -22.54 18.68
CA GLY A 148 -14.02 -23.38 17.74
C GLY A 148 -14.52 -22.64 16.50
N SER A 149 -13.86 -22.81 15.35
CA SER A 149 -14.29 -22.19 14.07
C SER A 149 -15.65 -22.70 13.56
N LYS A 150 -16.08 -23.91 13.97
CA LYS A 150 -17.32 -24.56 13.51
C LYS A 150 -18.60 -24.16 14.26
N THR A 151 -18.49 -23.55 15.45
CA THR A 151 -19.65 -23.17 16.29
C THR A 151 -19.97 -21.67 16.15
N ALA A 152 -21.19 -21.26 16.53
CA ALA A 152 -21.66 -19.87 16.33
C ALA A 152 -21.56 -18.99 17.60
N GLY A 153 -20.96 -19.49 18.71
CA GLY A 153 -21.07 -18.87 20.03
C GLY A 153 -19.72 -18.76 20.75
N THR A 154 -19.36 -17.55 21.18
CA THR A 154 -18.01 -17.22 21.69
C THR A 154 -17.95 -16.89 23.19
N HIS A 155 -19.08 -16.55 23.85
CA HIS A 155 -19.05 -15.87 25.16
C HIS A 155 -19.45 -16.69 26.41
N GLY A 156 -19.87 -17.96 26.30
CA GLY A 156 -20.13 -18.83 27.48
C GLY A 156 -21.33 -18.49 28.38
N GLU A 157 -21.91 -17.30 28.23
CA GLU A 157 -22.97 -16.78 29.10
C GLU A 157 -24.40 -16.99 28.52
N GLY A 158 -24.51 -17.34 27.23
CA GLY A 158 -25.78 -17.35 26.48
C GLY A 158 -26.89 -18.20 27.10
N PHE A 159 -26.59 -19.40 27.61
CA PHE A 159 -27.63 -20.26 28.22
C PHE A 159 -28.14 -19.71 29.57
N LYS A 160 -27.31 -18.95 30.31
CA LYS A 160 -27.71 -18.32 31.58
C LYS A 160 -28.66 -17.16 31.31
N VAL A 161 -28.36 -16.37 30.28
CA VAL A 161 -29.22 -15.28 29.80
C VAL A 161 -30.52 -15.85 29.23
N ALA A 162 -30.47 -16.95 28.49
CA ALA A 162 -31.68 -17.64 28.03
C ALA A 162 -32.54 -18.17 29.19
N ALA A 163 -31.91 -18.73 30.23
CA ALA A 163 -32.60 -19.16 31.45
C ALA A 163 -33.23 -17.97 32.20
N LEU A 164 -32.53 -16.83 32.26
CA LEU A 164 -33.04 -15.58 32.83
C LEU A 164 -34.31 -15.11 32.13
N VAL A 165 -34.27 -14.99 30.80
CA VAL A 165 -35.38 -14.49 29.99
C VAL A 165 -36.58 -15.42 30.07
N MET A 166 -36.37 -16.75 30.02
CA MET A 166 -37.45 -17.73 30.22
C MET A 166 -38.06 -17.61 31.63
N THR A 167 -37.23 -17.49 32.67
CA THR A 167 -37.69 -17.37 34.07
C THR A 167 -38.47 -16.06 34.30
N ARG A 168 -38.01 -14.93 33.72
CA ARG A 168 -38.70 -13.63 33.75
C ARG A 168 -40.09 -13.68 33.11
N ASN A 169 -40.26 -14.51 32.07
CA ASN A 169 -41.54 -14.73 31.38
C ASN A 169 -42.37 -15.88 32.00
N ASN A 170 -42.16 -16.18 33.29
CA ASN A 170 -42.90 -17.20 34.05
C ASN A 170 -42.77 -18.64 33.51
N ARG A 171 -41.69 -18.93 32.77
CA ARG A 171 -41.34 -20.29 32.33
C ARG A 171 -40.41 -20.95 33.36
N VAL A 172 -40.56 -22.25 33.54
CA VAL A 172 -39.70 -23.07 34.38
C VAL A 172 -38.65 -23.73 33.51
N VAL A 173 -37.39 -23.43 33.74
CA VAL A 173 -36.25 -24.06 33.07
C VAL A 173 -35.65 -25.13 33.98
N HIS A 174 -35.60 -26.35 33.47
CA HIS A 174 -35.06 -27.52 34.15
C HIS A 174 -34.03 -28.21 33.26
N ILE A 175 -32.81 -28.44 33.75
CA ILE A 175 -31.77 -29.17 33.00
C ILE A 175 -31.43 -30.44 33.75
N GLU A 176 -31.41 -31.57 33.05
CA GLU A 176 -30.88 -32.83 33.55
C GLU A 176 -29.56 -33.11 32.82
N ALA A 177 -28.46 -33.18 33.57
CA ALA A 177 -27.13 -33.43 33.04
C ALA A 177 -26.18 -33.87 34.15
N SER A 178 -25.14 -34.63 33.81
CA SER A 178 -24.05 -34.97 34.74
C SER A 178 -24.53 -35.57 36.07
N SER A 179 -25.59 -36.40 36.01
CA SER A 179 -26.23 -37.04 37.17
C SER A 179 -26.88 -36.09 38.19
N VAL A 180 -27.19 -34.85 37.81
CA VAL A 180 -27.84 -33.85 38.67
C VAL A 180 -28.96 -33.10 37.93
N TYR A 181 -29.85 -32.48 38.70
CA TYR A 181 -30.93 -31.63 38.23
C TYR A 181 -30.65 -30.17 38.54
N TRP A 182 -30.81 -29.30 37.53
CA TRP A 182 -30.57 -27.87 37.61
C TRP A 182 -31.90 -27.15 37.43
N ARG A 183 -32.26 -26.30 38.38
CA ARG A 183 -33.51 -25.53 38.34
C ARG A 183 -33.23 -24.05 38.54
N PHE A 184 -33.68 -23.23 37.61
CA PHE A 184 -33.49 -21.78 37.65
C PHE A 184 -34.68 -21.08 38.30
N GLY A 185 -34.40 -20.02 39.05
CA GLY A 185 -35.41 -19.19 39.70
C GLY A 185 -34.81 -17.94 40.33
N PHE A 186 -35.64 -16.94 40.62
CA PHE A 186 -35.19 -15.73 41.30
C PHE A 186 -35.14 -15.92 42.83
N ARG A 187 -34.04 -15.45 43.45
CA ARG A 187 -33.74 -15.56 44.88
C ARG A 187 -33.08 -14.26 45.38
N GLY A 188 -32.94 -14.11 46.69
CA GLY A 188 -32.43 -12.89 47.35
C GLY A 188 -33.53 -12.09 48.06
N ASP A 189 -33.13 -11.06 48.80
CA ASP A 189 -34.03 -10.27 49.66
C ASP A 189 -35.18 -9.62 48.89
N ASN A 190 -34.91 -9.18 47.65
CA ASN A 190 -35.89 -8.59 46.73
C ASN A 190 -36.41 -9.58 45.67
N LYS A 191 -35.99 -10.85 45.69
CA LYS A 191 -36.27 -11.87 44.66
C LYS A 191 -35.98 -11.40 43.22
N ASP A 192 -34.89 -10.67 43.04
CA ASP A 192 -34.50 -10.03 41.78
C ASP A 192 -33.27 -10.67 41.13
N LYS A 193 -32.52 -11.52 41.84
CA LYS A 193 -31.29 -12.15 41.35
C LYS A 193 -31.53 -13.59 40.90
N LEU A 194 -31.04 -13.93 39.71
CA LEU A 194 -31.15 -15.29 39.17
C LEU A 194 -30.22 -16.25 39.94
N ALA A 195 -30.78 -17.39 40.37
CA ALA A 195 -30.05 -18.46 41.02
C ALA A 195 -30.36 -19.81 40.35
N CYS A 196 -29.37 -20.72 40.38
CA CYS A 196 -29.52 -22.10 39.95
C CYS A 196 -29.46 -23.03 41.18
N GLN A 197 -30.50 -23.84 41.38
CA GLN A 197 -30.55 -24.87 42.40
C GLN A 197 -30.14 -26.21 41.79
N ILE A 198 -29.07 -26.82 42.33
CA ILE A 198 -28.59 -28.14 41.91
C ILE A 198 -29.05 -29.19 42.93
N THR A 199 -29.72 -30.25 42.46
CA THR A 199 -30.21 -31.36 43.29
C THR A 199 -29.82 -32.70 42.71
N LYS A 200 -29.67 -33.73 43.56
CA LYS A 200 -29.37 -35.10 43.11
C LYS A 200 -30.66 -35.88 42.86
N PRO A 201 -30.74 -36.69 41.79
CA PRO A 201 -31.84 -37.62 41.57
C PRO A 201 -31.86 -38.72 42.64
N ALA A 202 -33.06 -39.25 42.92
CA ALA A 202 -33.22 -40.39 43.83
C ALA A 202 -32.47 -41.63 43.29
N THR A 203 -31.83 -42.39 44.18
CA THR A 203 -31.02 -43.57 43.84
C THR A 203 -31.80 -44.65 43.08
N SER A 204 -33.12 -44.73 43.31
CA SER A 204 -34.03 -45.64 42.59
C SER A 204 -34.22 -45.27 41.12
N THR A 205 -34.18 -43.99 40.76
CA THR A 205 -34.29 -43.50 39.38
C THR A 205 -33.00 -43.76 38.59
N ILE A 206 -31.84 -43.60 39.22
CA ILE A 206 -30.54 -43.91 38.59
C ILE A 206 -30.44 -45.40 38.26
N LYS A 207 -30.85 -46.29 39.19
CA LYS A 207 -30.89 -47.74 38.97
C LYS A 207 -31.81 -48.12 37.80
N LYS A 208 -33.03 -47.58 37.76
CA LYS A 208 -33.97 -47.79 36.63
C LYS A 208 -33.38 -47.34 35.28
N HIS A 209 -32.72 -46.18 35.24
CA HIS A 209 -32.07 -45.67 34.03
C HIS A 209 -30.92 -46.58 33.59
N HIS A 210 -30.13 -47.08 34.54
CA HIS A 210 -29.02 -48.00 34.28
C HIS A 210 -29.51 -49.36 33.75
N ASP A 211 -30.57 -49.92 34.34
CA ASP A 211 -31.18 -51.19 33.92
C ASP A 211 -31.81 -51.07 32.52
N SER A 212 -32.49 -49.95 32.24
CA SER A 212 -33.05 -49.66 30.92
C SER A 212 -31.96 -49.53 29.85
N LEU A 213 -30.86 -48.85 30.15
CA LEU A 213 -29.71 -48.72 29.25
C LEU A 213 -29.05 -50.08 28.97
N LEU A 214 -28.81 -50.91 29.99
CA LEU A 214 -28.24 -52.26 29.83
C LEU A 214 -29.10 -53.17 28.96
N SER A 215 -30.43 -53.00 28.99
CA SER A 215 -31.36 -53.75 28.12
C SER A 215 -31.29 -53.32 26.65
N GLU A 216 -31.03 -52.03 26.37
CA GLU A 216 -30.91 -51.48 25.01
C GLU A 216 -29.55 -51.85 24.37
N THR A 217 -28.45 -51.82 25.15
CA THR A 217 -27.09 -52.08 24.64
C THR A 217 -26.83 -53.56 24.31
N LYS A 218 -27.54 -54.51 24.96
CA LYS A 218 -27.40 -55.97 24.73
C LYS A 218 -27.79 -56.43 23.31
N ASN A 219 -28.53 -55.62 22.55
CA ASN A 219 -29.03 -55.97 21.21
C ASN A 219 -28.23 -55.36 20.05
N GLY A 220 -27.14 -54.61 20.31
CA GLY A 220 -26.28 -54.02 19.26
C GLY A 220 -26.99 -53.05 18.30
N ARG A 221 -28.20 -52.58 18.62
CA ARG A 221 -29.00 -51.70 17.76
C ARG A 221 -28.71 -50.24 18.09
N ALA A 222 -28.48 -49.41 17.05
CA ALA A 222 -28.39 -47.96 17.22
C ALA A 222 -29.66 -47.39 17.88
N ARG A 223 -29.50 -46.38 18.75
CA ARG A 223 -30.57 -45.77 19.56
C ARG A 223 -31.69 -45.23 18.66
N LYS A 224 -32.94 -45.64 18.93
CA LYS A 224 -34.15 -45.21 18.18
C LYS A 224 -35.21 -44.52 19.04
N ASN A 225 -35.14 -44.65 20.37
CA ASN A 225 -36.16 -44.15 21.28
C ASN A 225 -35.84 -42.71 21.72
N LEU A 226 -36.87 -41.85 21.84
CA LEU A 226 -36.80 -40.48 22.36
C LEU A 226 -36.76 -40.49 23.91
N THR A 227 -35.79 -41.17 24.48
CA THR A 227 -35.59 -41.30 25.93
C THR A 227 -34.20 -40.84 26.27
N SER A 228 -34.03 -39.92 27.22
CA SER A 228 -32.73 -39.39 27.69
C SER A 228 -32.34 -39.95 29.05
N TYR A 229 -31.04 -40.09 29.32
CA TYR A 229 -30.53 -40.59 30.60
C TYR A 229 -29.64 -39.53 31.30
N VAL A 230 -30.04 -39.08 32.49
CA VAL A 230 -29.39 -37.98 33.25
C VAL A 230 -27.87 -38.14 33.49
N HIS A 231 -27.34 -39.36 33.50
CA HIS A 231 -25.92 -39.63 33.72
C HIS A 231 -25.09 -39.59 32.43
N ARG A 232 -25.72 -39.55 31.26
CA ARG A 232 -25.08 -39.67 29.94
C ARG A 232 -25.45 -38.54 28.97
N ASP A 233 -26.66 -38.02 29.06
CA ASP A 233 -27.22 -37.07 28.11
C ASP A 233 -27.52 -35.72 28.81
N VAL A 234 -27.61 -34.65 28.03
CA VAL A 234 -28.10 -33.34 28.49
C VAL A 234 -29.50 -33.14 27.94
N ILE A 235 -30.46 -32.84 28.81
CA ILE A 235 -31.82 -32.46 28.41
C ILE A 235 -32.22 -31.15 29.07
N VAL A 236 -32.70 -30.21 28.27
CA VAL A 236 -33.30 -28.95 28.72
C VAL A 236 -34.81 -29.07 28.56
N ARG A 237 -35.55 -28.95 29.66
CA ARG A 237 -37.00 -28.87 29.68
C ARG A 237 -37.45 -27.46 30.03
N ILE A 238 -38.33 -26.91 29.20
CA ILE A 238 -38.96 -25.60 29.40
C ILE A 238 -40.46 -25.84 29.49
N SER A 239 -41.04 -25.55 30.65
CA SER A 239 -42.47 -25.67 30.90
C SER A 239 -43.03 -24.35 31.43
N THR A 240 -44.34 -24.29 31.65
CA THR A 240 -44.97 -23.11 32.25
C THR A 240 -45.10 -23.28 33.77
N SER A 241 -44.97 -22.17 34.51
CA SER A 241 -45.21 -22.16 35.96
C SER A 241 -46.68 -22.43 36.28
N LYS A 242 -46.95 -23.04 37.45
CA LYS A 242 -48.34 -23.31 37.88
C LYS A 242 -49.13 -21.99 37.96
N GLY A 243 -50.28 -21.93 37.29
CA GLY A 243 -51.17 -20.76 37.28
C GLY A 243 -50.97 -19.78 36.10
N HIS A 244 -50.05 -20.07 35.18
CA HIS A 244 -49.82 -19.27 33.96
C HIS A 244 -50.20 -20.06 32.69
N GLU A 245 -50.44 -19.35 31.58
CA GLU A 245 -50.86 -19.94 30.30
C GLU A 245 -49.76 -20.81 29.66
N SER A 246 -50.11 -22.06 29.34
CA SER A 246 -49.21 -23.02 28.68
C SER A 246 -48.74 -22.52 27.32
N ILE A 247 -47.50 -22.84 26.95
CA ILE A 247 -46.95 -22.52 25.62
C ILE A 247 -47.84 -23.15 24.55
N LYS A 248 -48.33 -22.35 23.60
CA LYS A 248 -49.15 -22.81 22.47
C LYS A 248 -48.28 -23.29 21.31
N GLU A 249 -48.84 -24.12 20.45
CA GLU A 249 -48.17 -24.60 19.23
C GLU A 249 -47.71 -23.42 18.33
N GLN A 250 -48.55 -22.41 18.14
CA GLN A 250 -48.17 -21.22 17.35
C GLN A 250 -46.95 -20.51 17.93
N GLN A 251 -46.91 -20.34 19.26
CA GLN A 251 -45.80 -19.68 19.95
C GLN A 251 -44.49 -20.47 19.79
N PHE A 252 -44.55 -21.81 19.81
CA PHE A 252 -43.39 -22.65 19.49
C PHE A 252 -42.90 -22.44 18.04
N TRP A 253 -43.82 -22.38 17.07
CA TRP A 253 -43.44 -22.11 15.67
C TRP A 253 -42.87 -20.70 15.47
N ASP A 254 -43.41 -19.70 16.17
CA ASP A 254 -42.86 -18.34 16.15
C ASP A 254 -41.43 -18.31 16.70
N TRP A 255 -41.17 -19.02 17.81
CA TRP A 255 -39.81 -19.18 18.36
C TRP A 255 -38.87 -19.91 17.40
N SER A 256 -39.35 -20.94 16.69
CA SER A 256 -38.53 -21.70 15.75
C SER A 256 -38.06 -20.89 14.52
N SER A 257 -38.69 -19.74 14.24
CA SER A 257 -38.32 -18.86 13.13
C SER A 257 -36.91 -18.24 13.24
N VAL A 258 -36.26 -18.40 14.40
CA VAL A 258 -34.89 -17.97 14.65
C VAL A 258 -33.82 -18.86 14.00
N ALA A 259 -34.19 -20.01 13.45
CA ALA A 259 -33.24 -20.92 12.78
C ALA A 259 -33.79 -21.40 11.44
N ILE A 260 -32.97 -21.32 10.38
CA ILE A 260 -33.37 -21.79 9.05
C ILE A 260 -33.47 -23.31 8.97
N ASP A 261 -32.70 -24.04 9.79
CA ASP A 261 -32.72 -25.51 9.79
C ASP A 261 -34.10 -26.06 10.22
N LEU A 262 -34.82 -25.32 11.09
CA LEU A 262 -36.18 -25.66 11.54
C LEU A 262 -37.25 -25.34 10.49
N HIS A 263 -36.90 -24.54 9.48
CA HIS A 263 -37.76 -24.13 8.35
C HIS A 263 -37.01 -24.31 7.04
N CYS A 264 -36.42 -25.50 6.83
CA CYS A 264 -35.49 -25.73 5.73
C CYS A 264 -36.17 -25.45 4.37
N PRO A 265 -35.62 -24.56 3.53
CA PRO A 265 -36.16 -24.30 2.20
C PRO A 265 -36.15 -25.57 1.33
N SER A 266 -37.10 -25.67 0.40
CA SER A 266 -37.05 -26.71 -0.63
C SER A 266 -35.75 -26.57 -1.45
N PRO A 267 -35.17 -27.67 -1.97
CA PRO A 267 -33.90 -27.64 -2.70
C PRO A 267 -33.86 -26.68 -3.89
N GLU A 268 -35.01 -26.40 -4.50
CA GLU A 268 -35.14 -25.43 -5.60
C GLU A 268 -34.96 -23.97 -5.16
N LYS A 269 -35.28 -23.66 -3.89
CA LYS A 269 -35.30 -22.31 -3.32
C LYS A 269 -34.03 -21.92 -2.56
N ILE A 270 -33.04 -22.83 -2.49
CA ILE A 270 -31.75 -22.62 -1.83
C ILE A 270 -30.62 -23.04 -2.77
N ILE A 271 -29.63 -22.17 -2.93
CA ILE A 271 -28.39 -22.48 -3.64
C ILE A 271 -27.26 -22.42 -2.62
N ARG A 272 -26.52 -23.52 -2.49
CA ARG A 272 -25.50 -23.67 -1.45
C ARG A 272 -24.13 -23.37 -2.02
N THR A 273 -23.41 -22.44 -1.40
CA THR A 273 -22.05 -22.07 -1.81
C THR A 273 -21.09 -22.18 -0.63
N GLU A 274 -19.78 -22.20 -0.89
CA GLU A 274 -18.78 -22.26 0.17
C GLU A 274 -18.78 -21.02 1.09
N HIS A 275 -19.25 -19.88 0.58
CA HIS A 275 -19.31 -18.61 1.30
C HIS A 275 -20.64 -18.41 2.05
N GLY A 276 -21.68 -19.17 1.68
CA GLY A 276 -23.02 -19.08 2.24
C GLY A 276 -24.09 -19.54 1.27
N ASP A 277 -25.35 -19.53 1.71
CA ASP A 277 -26.46 -20.01 0.89
C ASP A 277 -27.31 -18.83 0.41
N LEU A 278 -27.68 -18.83 -0.88
CA LEU A 278 -28.62 -17.88 -1.49
C LEU A 278 -30.06 -18.43 -1.38
N LEU A 279 -30.96 -17.64 -0.82
CA LEU A 279 -32.37 -17.98 -0.62
C LEU A 279 -33.24 -17.18 -1.59
N ILE A 280 -33.78 -17.85 -2.61
CA ILE A 280 -34.48 -17.20 -3.72
C ILE A 280 -35.99 -17.05 -3.44
N GLY A 281 -36.52 -17.82 -2.47
CA GLY A 281 -37.94 -17.76 -2.11
C GLY A 281 -38.36 -16.38 -1.59
N PRO A 282 -39.49 -15.79 -2.05
CA PRO A 282 -39.97 -14.48 -1.60
C PRO A 282 -40.16 -14.38 -0.08
N GLN A 283 -40.49 -15.49 0.57
CA GLN A 283 -40.65 -15.55 2.02
C GLN A 283 -39.33 -15.35 2.81
N PHE A 284 -38.18 -15.46 2.13
CA PHE A 284 -36.85 -15.26 2.70
C PHE A 284 -36.23 -13.89 2.35
N ALA A 285 -36.89 -13.09 1.51
CA ALA A 285 -36.41 -11.74 1.18
C ALA A 285 -36.18 -10.92 2.46
N GLY A 286 -35.02 -10.25 2.52
CA GLY A 286 -34.60 -9.46 3.67
C GLY A 286 -34.18 -10.27 4.91
N ARG A 287 -34.22 -11.61 4.87
CA ARG A 287 -33.82 -12.44 6.01
C ARG A 287 -32.36 -12.85 5.90
N ILE A 288 -31.61 -12.53 6.95
CA ILE A 288 -30.18 -12.84 7.07
C ILE A 288 -30.00 -13.90 8.16
N TYR A 289 -29.20 -14.91 7.85
CA TYR A 289 -28.80 -15.97 8.75
C TYR A 289 -27.27 -16.06 8.81
N LEU A 290 -26.73 -16.44 9.96
CA LEU A 290 -25.31 -16.78 10.14
C LEU A 290 -25.23 -18.18 10.74
N LYS A 291 -24.57 -19.10 10.04
CA LYS A 291 -24.48 -20.53 10.43
C LYS A 291 -25.87 -21.15 10.71
N GLY A 292 -26.90 -20.68 9.99
CA GLY A 292 -28.28 -21.14 10.09
C GLY A 292 -29.12 -20.44 11.17
N LEU A 293 -28.57 -19.49 11.91
CA LEU A 293 -29.27 -18.70 12.95
C LEU A 293 -29.62 -17.32 12.42
N ARG A 294 -30.87 -16.88 12.59
CA ARG A 294 -31.37 -15.59 12.11
C ARG A 294 -30.71 -14.44 12.88
N VAL A 295 -30.34 -13.39 12.15
CA VAL A 295 -29.73 -12.17 12.68
C VAL A 295 -30.72 -11.00 12.51
N SER A 296 -30.78 -10.10 13.49
CA SER A 296 -31.77 -9.01 13.57
C SER A 296 -31.44 -7.78 12.70
N GLY A 297 -30.64 -7.95 11.65
CA GLY A 297 -30.09 -6.84 10.85
C GLY A 297 -30.97 -6.42 9.67
N HIS A 298 -31.11 -5.11 9.48
CA HIS A 298 -31.54 -4.48 8.21
C HIS A 298 -30.30 -4.04 7.42
N GLY A 299 -30.41 -3.95 6.09
CA GLY A 299 -29.36 -3.40 5.24
C GLY A 299 -29.11 -1.90 5.49
N LEU A 300 -28.19 -1.33 4.71
CA LEU A 300 -27.86 0.11 4.74
C LEU A 300 -29.13 0.97 4.71
N ASP A 301 -29.19 1.99 5.57
CA ASP A 301 -30.25 3.01 5.61
C ASP A 301 -31.70 2.48 5.79
N GLY A 302 -31.88 1.23 6.27
CA GLY A 302 -33.20 0.62 6.42
C GLY A 302 -33.74 -0.05 5.15
N VAL A 303 -32.95 -0.10 4.07
CA VAL A 303 -33.27 -0.86 2.85
C VAL A 303 -33.00 -2.34 3.10
N THR A 304 -33.96 -3.20 2.74
CA THR A 304 -33.87 -4.65 2.94
C THR A 304 -33.26 -5.33 1.73
N TYR A 305 -32.57 -6.45 1.96
CA TYR A 305 -32.07 -7.31 0.89
C TYR A 305 -33.21 -7.83 0.02
N SER A 306 -33.01 -7.85 -1.29
CA SER A 306 -33.98 -8.37 -2.26
C SER A 306 -34.15 -9.88 -2.12
N TYR A 307 -33.08 -10.56 -1.68
CA TYR A 307 -33.02 -11.99 -1.43
C TYR A 307 -32.66 -12.30 0.03
N GLY A 308 -32.76 -13.57 0.42
CA GLY A 308 -32.29 -14.03 1.72
C GLY A 308 -30.90 -14.65 1.63
N TYR A 309 -30.13 -14.55 2.72
CA TYR A 309 -28.74 -15.03 2.76
C TYR A 309 -28.46 -15.80 4.05
N ASP A 310 -27.81 -16.96 3.95
CA ASP A 310 -27.26 -17.67 5.11
C ASP A 310 -25.73 -17.76 5.04
N PHE A 311 -25.03 -16.85 5.72
CA PHE A 311 -23.58 -16.71 5.66
C PHE A 311 -22.85 -17.85 6.37
N ALA A 312 -21.83 -18.43 5.74
CA ALA A 312 -21.04 -19.53 6.32
C ALA A 312 -20.09 -19.05 7.43
N SER A 313 -19.63 -17.81 7.33
CA SER A 313 -18.70 -17.16 8.25
C SER A 313 -19.08 -15.70 8.47
N GLY A 314 -18.73 -15.15 9.64
CA GLY A 314 -19.03 -13.77 9.99
C GLY A 314 -18.81 -13.49 11.46
N ARG A 315 -18.45 -12.23 11.79
CA ARG A 315 -18.42 -11.73 13.17
C ARG A 315 -19.58 -10.77 13.36
N ILE A 316 -20.47 -11.11 14.27
CA ILE A 316 -21.56 -10.23 14.71
C ILE A 316 -21.14 -9.58 16.03
N ASN A 317 -21.61 -8.35 16.29
CA ASN A 317 -21.45 -7.70 17.59
C ASN A 317 -22.09 -8.52 18.73
N ARG A 318 -21.80 -8.16 20.00
CA ARG A 318 -22.31 -8.84 21.21
C ARG A 318 -23.83 -9.01 21.20
N ASP A 319 -24.55 -8.00 20.68
CA ASP A 319 -26.01 -7.98 20.62
C ASP A 319 -26.59 -8.59 19.34
N ARG A 320 -25.73 -9.14 18.48
CA ARG A 320 -26.05 -9.83 17.23
C ARG A 320 -26.95 -9.04 16.26
N GLU A 321 -26.76 -7.72 16.19
CA GLU A 321 -27.58 -6.79 15.41
C GLU A 321 -27.00 -6.52 14.01
N ARG A 322 -25.66 -6.53 13.85
CA ARG A 322 -24.98 -6.21 12.58
C ARG A 322 -23.67 -6.97 12.39
N MET A 323 -23.37 -7.33 11.14
CA MET A 323 -22.03 -7.77 10.74
C MET A 323 -21.04 -6.59 10.90
N MET A 324 -19.89 -6.84 11.51
CA MET A 324 -18.97 -5.78 11.96
C MET A 324 -18.34 -4.95 10.83
N LYS A 325 -18.36 -5.43 9.57
CA LYS A 325 -17.73 -4.75 8.40
C LYS A 325 -18.58 -4.86 7.14
N GLN A 326 -19.15 -3.75 6.67
CA GLN A 326 -20.03 -3.68 5.49
C GLN A 326 -19.37 -4.15 4.18
N ARG A 327 -18.10 -3.80 3.95
CA ARG A 327 -17.38 -4.24 2.74
C ARG A 327 -17.09 -5.74 2.74
N GLU A 328 -16.93 -6.35 3.91
CA GLU A 328 -16.75 -7.80 4.05
C GLU A 328 -18.04 -8.53 3.74
N GLU A 329 -19.18 -8.02 4.23
CA GLU A 329 -20.52 -8.52 3.90
C GLU A 329 -20.80 -8.43 2.40
N ALA A 330 -20.59 -7.28 1.77
CA ALA A 330 -20.74 -7.10 0.32
C ALA A 330 -19.86 -8.05 -0.49
N ARG A 331 -18.63 -8.32 -0.03
CA ARG A 331 -17.74 -9.29 -0.65
C ARG A 331 -18.29 -10.72 -0.57
N ILE A 332 -18.79 -11.12 0.59
CA ILE A 332 -19.39 -12.46 0.78
C ILE A 332 -20.64 -12.60 -0.11
N VAL A 333 -21.51 -11.57 -0.13
CA VAL A 333 -22.71 -11.55 -0.99
C VAL A 333 -22.34 -11.66 -2.47
N ALA A 334 -21.34 -10.90 -2.93
CA ALA A 334 -20.86 -10.98 -4.30
C ALA A 334 -20.32 -12.37 -4.66
N SER A 335 -19.57 -13.02 -3.76
CA SER A 335 -19.08 -14.38 -3.97
C SER A 335 -20.19 -15.43 -3.96
N ILE A 336 -21.23 -15.27 -3.12
CA ILE A 336 -22.42 -16.14 -3.15
C ILE A 336 -23.12 -16.02 -4.51
N TRP A 337 -23.31 -14.79 -5.03
CA TRP A 337 -23.93 -14.57 -6.34
C TRP A 337 -23.11 -15.14 -7.48
N GLU A 338 -21.79 -14.96 -7.47
CA GLU A 338 -20.90 -15.50 -8.51
C GLU A 338 -21.00 -17.03 -8.58
N LEU A 339 -20.94 -17.72 -7.43
CA LEU A 339 -21.09 -19.18 -7.38
C LEU A 339 -22.51 -19.63 -7.72
N ALA A 340 -23.54 -18.89 -7.30
CA ALA A 340 -24.92 -19.22 -7.61
C ALA A 340 -25.23 -19.08 -9.11
N VAL A 341 -24.69 -18.05 -9.77
CA VAL A 341 -24.81 -17.87 -11.22
C VAL A 341 -23.99 -18.93 -11.97
N ALA A 342 -22.83 -19.33 -11.45
CA ALA A 342 -22.06 -20.43 -12.02
C ALA A 342 -22.81 -21.78 -11.98
N GLU A 343 -23.57 -22.05 -10.91
CA GLU A 343 -24.42 -23.24 -10.79
C GLU A 343 -25.70 -23.13 -11.66
N ARG A 344 -26.31 -21.94 -11.69
CA ARG A 344 -27.58 -21.65 -12.36
C ARG A 344 -27.47 -20.37 -13.21
N PRO A 345 -26.96 -20.44 -14.45
CA PRO A 345 -26.70 -19.28 -15.29
C PRO A 345 -27.92 -18.40 -15.59
N GLU A 346 -29.14 -18.96 -15.51
CA GLU A 346 -30.39 -18.22 -15.64
C GLU A 346 -30.52 -17.06 -14.65
N LEU A 347 -29.88 -17.16 -13.47
CA LEU A 347 -29.88 -16.13 -12.42
C LEU A 347 -29.14 -14.85 -12.80
N THR A 348 -28.41 -14.84 -13.91
CA THR A 348 -27.73 -13.63 -14.40
C THR A 348 -28.74 -12.50 -14.63
N LYS A 349 -29.95 -12.82 -15.11
CA LYS A 349 -31.02 -11.84 -15.32
C LYS A 349 -31.52 -11.24 -14.01
N GLU A 350 -31.67 -12.06 -12.98
CA GLU A 350 -32.04 -11.68 -11.61
C GLU A 350 -30.94 -10.79 -11.02
N TYR A 351 -29.67 -11.15 -11.20
CA TYR A 351 -28.53 -10.37 -10.71
C TYR A 351 -28.43 -8.99 -11.38
N VAL A 352 -28.59 -8.90 -12.70
CA VAL A 352 -28.57 -7.62 -13.42
C VAL A 352 -29.71 -6.70 -12.94
N ARG A 353 -30.90 -7.26 -12.67
CA ARG A 353 -32.06 -6.49 -12.15
C ARG A 353 -31.80 -5.88 -10.77
N LEU A 354 -30.86 -6.41 -9.98
CA LEU A 354 -30.51 -5.81 -8.69
C LEU A 354 -29.88 -4.41 -8.86
N PHE A 355 -29.23 -4.13 -10.00
CA PHE A 355 -28.65 -2.82 -10.29
C PHE A 355 -29.70 -1.75 -10.64
N ASP A 356 -30.91 -2.17 -11.02
CA ASP A 356 -32.05 -1.26 -11.26
C ASP A 356 -32.70 -0.81 -9.93
N VAL A 357 -32.48 -1.55 -8.85
CA VAL A 357 -33.01 -1.22 -7.52
C VAL A 357 -32.13 -0.16 -6.87
N VAL A 358 -32.73 0.98 -6.54
CA VAL A 358 -32.05 2.12 -5.91
C VAL A 358 -31.40 1.68 -4.59
N ARG A 359 -30.07 1.80 -4.51
CA ARG A 359 -29.26 1.44 -3.33
C ARG A 359 -29.48 0.00 -2.85
N SER A 360 -29.63 -0.96 -3.78
CA SER A 360 -29.73 -2.36 -3.41
C SER A 360 -28.51 -2.81 -2.59
N PRO A 361 -28.70 -3.39 -1.38
CA PRO A 361 -27.61 -3.92 -0.59
C PRO A 361 -27.02 -5.20 -1.22
N ASP A 362 -27.77 -5.90 -2.08
CA ASP A 362 -27.34 -7.11 -2.78
C ASP A 362 -26.19 -6.85 -3.77
N VAL A 363 -26.09 -5.63 -4.30
CA VAL A 363 -25.02 -5.18 -5.23
C VAL A 363 -24.23 -3.99 -4.65
N ALA A 364 -24.22 -3.84 -3.33
CA ALA A 364 -23.45 -2.79 -2.67
C ALA A 364 -21.95 -2.94 -2.97
N PHE A 365 -21.30 -1.81 -3.27
CA PHE A 365 -19.87 -1.76 -3.60
C PHE A 365 -19.45 -2.68 -4.76
N ALA A 366 -20.37 -3.00 -5.69
CA ALA A 366 -20.13 -3.92 -6.80
C ALA A 366 -18.88 -3.56 -7.62
N ASP A 367 -18.63 -2.26 -7.81
CA ASP A 367 -17.42 -1.74 -8.44
C ASP A 367 -16.13 -2.22 -7.75
N THR A 368 -16.14 -2.42 -6.43
CA THR A 368 -14.98 -2.91 -5.69
C THR A 368 -14.96 -4.43 -5.52
N VAL A 369 -16.10 -5.07 -5.23
CA VAL A 369 -16.15 -6.47 -4.79
C VAL A 369 -16.38 -7.48 -5.91
N VAL A 370 -17.02 -7.09 -7.02
CA VAL A 370 -17.31 -8.02 -8.13
C VAL A 370 -16.02 -8.41 -8.85
N SER A 371 -15.90 -9.71 -9.11
CA SER A 371 -14.76 -10.32 -9.81
C SER A 371 -14.78 -10.01 -11.31
N LYS A 372 -13.64 -10.22 -11.97
CA LYS A 372 -13.54 -10.08 -13.43
C LYS A 372 -14.45 -11.09 -14.16
N ASN A 373 -14.49 -12.34 -13.69
CA ASN A 373 -15.26 -13.42 -14.31
C ASN A 373 -16.76 -13.12 -14.28
N MET A 374 -17.27 -12.67 -13.13
CA MET A 374 -18.68 -12.30 -13.00
C MET A 374 -19.03 -11.09 -13.87
N ALA A 375 -18.16 -10.06 -13.91
CA ALA A 375 -18.36 -8.90 -14.77
C ALA A 375 -18.35 -9.28 -16.27
N GLU A 376 -17.46 -10.19 -16.70
CA GLU A 376 -17.44 -10.73 -18.06
C GLU A 376 -18.72 -11.51 -18.39
N HIS A 377 -19.22 -12.33 -17.45
CA HIS A 377 -20.47 -13.07 -17.63
C HIS A 377 -21.67 -12.14 -17.80
N VAL A 378 -21.77 -11.11 -16.95
CA VAL A 378 -22.80 -10.06 -17.06
C VAL A 378 -22.66 -9.30 -18.38
N TRP A 379 -21.45 -8.97 -18.80
CA TRP A 379 -21.20 -8.28 -20.07
C TRP A 379 -21.64 -9.09 -21.28
N GLN A 380 -21.31 -10.39 -21.31
CA GLN A 380 -21.75 -11.31 -22.36
C GLN A 380 -23.28 -11.44 -22.39
N TYR A 381 -23.92 -11.53 -21.22
CA TYR A 381 -25.37 -11.53 -21.12
C TYR A 381 -25.99 -10.25 -21.73
N LEU A 382 -25.45 -9.07 -21.43
CA LEU A 382 -25.93 -7.80 -22.00
C LEU A 382 -25.77 -7.76 -23.53
N LEU A 383 -24.60 -8.14 -24.05
CA LEU A 383 -24.33 -8.17 -25.49
C LEU A 383 -25.25 -9.15 -26.23
N ASN A 384 -25.50 -10.32 -25.66
CA ASN A 384 -26.39 -11.33 -26.24
C ASN A 384 -27.86 -10.91 -26.17
N SER A 385 -28.24 -10.18 -25.13
CA SER A 385 -29.63 -9.70 -24.94
C SER A 385 -29.99 -8.55 -25.89
N ALA A 386 -29.01 -7.72 -26.30
CA ALA A 386 -29.24 -6.59 -27.20
C ALA A 386 -28.03 -6.32 -28.13
N PRO A 387 -27.85 -7.10 -29.22
CA PRO A 387 -26.67 -7.03 -30.09
C PRO A 387 -26.54 -5.71 -30.88
N ASP A 388 -27.68 -5.12 -31.24
CA ASP A 388 -27.73 -3.86 -32.00
C ASP A 388 -27.53 -2.62 -31.13
N CYS A 389 -27.45 -2.80 -29.81
CA CYS A 389 -27.29 -1.72 -28.86
C CYS A 389 -25.80 -1.39 -28.60
N PHE A 390 -25.55 -0.11 -28.31
CA PHE A 390 -24.33 0.35 -27.66
C PHE A 390 -24.70 0.78 -26.24
N PHE A 391 -24.09 0.12 -25.26
CA PHE A 391 -24.32 0.41 -23.86
C PHE A 391 -23.46 1.58 -23.40
N TYR A 392 -24.07 2.56 -22.74
CA TYR A 392 -23.40 3.72 -22.16
C TYR A 392 -24.06 4.09 -20.82
N ALA A 393 -23.49 5.03 -20.08
CA ALA A 393 -24.09 5.51 -18.84
C ALA A 393 -24.01 7.03 -18.74
N GLU A 394 -24.88 7.59 -17.92
CA GLU A 394 -24.83 9.00 -17.53
C GLU A 394 -23.63 9.20 -16.59
N ASP A 395 -22.55 9.78 -17.12
CA ASP A 395 -21.36 10.13 -16.36
C ASP A 395 -21.48 11.58 -15.88
N PRO A 396 -21.68 11.85 -14.58
CA PRO A 396 -21.80 13.21 -14.07
C PRO A 396 -20.52 14.04 -14.23
N ASP A 397 -19.37 13.41 -14.49
CA ASP A 397 -18.09 14.08 -14.72
C ASP A 397 -17.83 14.34 -16.23
N SER A 398 -18.68 13.83 -17.13
CA SER A 398 -18.58 14.10 -18.56
C SER A 398 -19.15 15.48 -18.90
N ARG A 399 -18.40 16.25 -19.71
CA ARG A 399 -18.88 17.53 -20.28
C ARG A 399 -19.96 17.34 -21.35
N SER A 400 -20.21 16.11 -21.82
CA SER A 400 -21.17 15.82 -22.89
C SER A 400 -22.53 15.38 -22.34
N ASP A 401 -23.58 16.10 -22.76
CA ASP A 401 -24.98 15.76 -22.48
C ASP A 401 -25.32 14.35 -22.99
N VAL A 402 -26.20 13.64 -22.28
CA VAL A 402 -26.75 12.32 -22.64
C VAL A 402 -27.32 12.33 -24.06
N ALA A 403 -27.93 13.45 -24.47
CA ALA A 403 -28.43 13.64 -25.84
C ALA A 403 -27.30 13.70 -26.88
N HIS A 404 -26.16 14.29 -26.54
CA HIS A 404 -24.98 14.36 -27.41
C HIS A 404 -24.36 12.97 -27.60
N GLN A 405 -24.19 12.21 -26.51
CA GLN A 405 -23.66 10.84 -26.59
C GLN A 405 -24.57 9.91 -27.39
N ALA A 406 -25.89 9.99 -27.19
CA ALA A 406 -26.85 9.23 -27.99
C ALA A 406 -26.78 9.59 -29.48
N HIS A 407 -26.62 10.89 -29.80
CA HIS A 407 -26.43 11.34 -31.18
C HIS A 407 -25.12 10.82 -31.80
N LEU A 408 -24.01 10.86 -31.07
CA LEU A 408 -22.73 10.30 -31.51
C LEU A 408 -22.83 8.80 -31.79
N ILE A 409 -23.46 8.04 -30.89
CA ILE A 409 -23.68 6.59 -31.07
C ILE A 409 -24.49 6.32 -32.34
N ASN A 410 -25.60 7.04 -32.53
CA ASN A 410 -26.48 6.81 -33.68
C ASN A 410 -25.81 7.22 -35.01
N ARG A 411 -25.13 8.38 -35.04
CA ARG A 411 -24.52 8.93 -36.27
C ARG A 411 -23.21 8.23 -36.63
N ASP A 412 -22.28 8.12 -35.68
CA ASP A 412 -20.90 7.71 -35.95
C ASP A 412 -20.68 6.21 -35.75
N LEU A 413 -21.38 5.59 -34.78
CA LEU A 413 -21.29 4.15 -34.51
C LEU A 413 -22.37 3.32 -35.19
N LYS A 414 -23.45 3.94 -35.69
CA LYS A 414 -24.60 3.29 -36.33
C LYS A 414 -25.22 2.18 -35.47
N LYS A 415 -25.24 2.37 -34.15
CA LYS A 415 -25.87 1.47 -33.17
C LYS A 415 -27.00 2.17 -32.43
N LYS A 416 -27.87 1.40 -31.76
CA LYS A 416 -28.93 1.94 -30.89
C LYS A 416 -28.38 2.26 -29.50
N ALA A 417 -28.56 3.48 -29.01
CA ALA A 417 -28.10 3.87 -27.67
C ALA A 417 -28.93 3.18 -26.55
N SER A 418 -28.27 2.59 -25.54
CA SER A 418 -28.91 1.97 -24.36
C SER A 418 -28.20 2.39 -23.07
N ILE A 419 -28.94 2.92 -22.11
CA ILE A 419 -28.39 3.41 -20.83
C ILE A 419 -28.27 2.25 -19.83
N LEU A 420 -27.14 2.18 -19.13
CA LEU A 420 -26.90 1.27 -18.01
C LEU A 420 -26.92 2.01 -16.65
N PRO A 421 -27.36 1.36 -15.57
CA PRO A 421 -27.23 1.89 -14.21
C PRO A 421 -25.77 2.22 -13.86
N ARG A 422 -25.55 3.30 -13.11
CA ARG A 422 -24.22 3.84 -12.78
C ARG A 422 -23.30 2.81 -12.12
N GLU A 423 -23.81 2.03 -11.16
CA GLU A 423 -23.00 1.05 -10.43
C GLU A 423 -22.62 -0.15 -11.30
N LEU A 424 -23.50 -0.57 -12.21
CA LEU A 424 -23.19 -1.60 -13.21
C LEU A 424 -22.13 -1.09 -14.20
N TRP A 425 -22.27 0.15 -14.66
CA TRP A 425 -21.30 0.79 -15.56
C TRP A 425 -19.91 0.88 -14.95
N LYS A 426 -19.79 1.35 -13.69
CA LYS A 426 -18.51 1.38 -12.96
C LYS A 426 -17.88 -0.01 -12.86
N THR A 427 -18.68 -1.02 -12.54
CA THR A 427 -18.24 -2.42 -12.43
C THR A 427 -17.66 -2.94 -13.75
N LEU A 428 -18.32 -2.66 -14.87
CA LEU A 428 -17.85 -3.06 -16.21
C LEU A 428 -16.60 -2.27 -16.65
N ARG A 429 -16.54 -0.96 -16.34
CA ARG A 429 -15.38 -0.11 -16.67
C ARG A 429 -14.12 -0.48 -15.91
N LYS A 430 -14.23 -0.91 -14.65
CA LYS A 430 -13.09 -1.42 -13.86
C LYS A 430 -12.26 -2.45 -14.62
N PHE A 431 -12.92 -3.34 -15.35
CA PHE A 431 -12.27 -4.40 -16.12
C PHE A 431 -12.10 -4.07 -17.61
N LYS A 432 -12.29 -2.80 -18.00
CA LYS A 432 -12.19 -2.29 -19.38
C LYS A 432 -13.12 -3.01 -20.38
N LEU A 433 -14.25 -3.55 -19.89
CA LEU A 433 -15.24 -4.26 -20.73
C LEU A 433 -16.15 -3.28 -21.49
N ALA A 434 -16.55 -2.19 -20.83
CA ALA A 434 -17.33 -1.11 -21.41
C ALA A 434 -16.45 0.12 -21.71
N ARG A 435 -16.75 0.83 -22.80
CA ARG A 435 -16.08 2.08 -23.24
C ARG A 435 -17.12 3.16 -23.52
N THR A 436 -16.79 4.42 -23.29
CA THR A 436 -17.65 5.52 -23.74
C THR A 436 -17.72 5.56 -25.28
N PRO A 437 -18.73 6.22 -25.88
CA PRO A 437 -18.80 6.39 -27.32
C PRO A 437 -17.53 7.03 -27.89
N GLU A 438 -17.01 8.07 -27.24
CA GLU A 438 -15.79 8.78 -27.64
C GLU A 438 -14.56 7.86 -27.55
N GLU A 439 -14.38 7.14 -26.44
CA GLU A 439 -13.31 6.15 -26.28
C GLU A 439 -13.36 5.07 -27.35
N HIS A 440 -14.57 4.64 -27.74
CA HIS A 440 -14.77 3.64 -28.79
C HIS A 440 -14.41 4.19 -30.18
N ILE A 441 -14.78 5.43 -30.48
CA ILE A 441 -14.42 6.10 -31.73
C ILE A 441 -12.90 6.31 -31.79
N ASP A 442 -12.28 6.82 -30.72
CA ASP A 442 -10.84 7.02 -30.63
C ASP A 442 -10.08 5.70 -30.80
N HIS A 443 -10.56 4.62 -30.17
CA HIS A 443 -9.99 3.28 -30.35
C HIS A 443 -10.05 2.82 -31.81
N LYS A 444 -11.15 3.07 -32.53
CA LYS A 444 -11.26 2.74 -33.97
C LYS A 444 -10.35 3.61 -34.83
N PHE A 445 -10.22 4.90 -34.53
CA PHE A 445 -9.33 5.80 -35.26
C PHE A 445 -7.86 5.41 -35.10
N LEU A 446 -7.42 5.14 -33.85
CA LEU A 446 -6.05 4.70 -33.55
C LEU A 446 -5.71 3.30 -34.10
N SER A 447 -6.72 2.47 -34.38
CA SER A 447 -6.56 1.16 -35.03
C SER A 447 -6.83 1.17 -36.54
N SER A 448 -7.02 2.35 -37.14
CA SER A 448 -7.23 2.49 -38.58
C SER A 448 -5.95 2.22 -39.37
N GLU A 449 -6.12 1.83 -40.64
CA GLU A 449 -5.00 1.47 -41.52
C GLU A 449 -4.08 2.67 -41.79
N ALA A 450 -2.78 2.47 -41.61
CA ALA A 450 -1.76 3.48 -41.91
C ALA A 450 -1.51 3.56 -43.42
N ILE A 451 -1.45 4.78 -43.95
CA ILE A 451 -1.13 5.03 -45.36
C ILE A 451 0.31 5.52 -45.51
N THR A 452 0.94 5.18 -46.63
CA THR A 452 2.23 5.72 -47.02
C THR A 452 2.07 7.15 -47.54
N LEU A 453 3.04 8.02 -47.26
CA LEU A 453 3.06 9.38 -47.80
C LEU A 453 3.03 9.32 -49.34
N PRO A 454 2.06 9.95 -50.01
CA PRO A 454 2.02 10.02 -51.46
C PRO A 454 3.27 10.70 -52.03
N ASP A 455 3.73 10.23 -53.21
CA ASP A 455 4.85 10.81 -53.94
C ASP A 455 4.39 12.03 -54.76
N ASP A 456 3.83 13.01 -54.06
CA ASP A 456 3.42 14.29 -54.64
C ASP A 456 4.04 15.45 -53.85
N LEU A 457 4.38 16.53 -54.56
CA LEU A 457 5.10 17.66 -53.99
C LEU A 457 4.32 18.34 -52.85
N PHE A 458 2.99 18.32 -52.91
CA PHE A 458 2.14 18.92 -51.89
C PHE A 458 2.20 18.12 -50.59
N ALA A 459 1.97 16.81 -50.63
CA ALA A 459 2.05 15.91 -49.48
C ALA A 459 3.44 15.92 -48.83
N ILE A 460 4.50 15.85 -49.65
CA ILE A 460 5.90 15.89 -49.17
C ILE A 460 6.21 17.24 -48.48
N SER A 461 5.73 18.35 -49.05
CA SER A 461 5.93 19.67 -48.46
C SER A 461 5.16 19.85 -47.14
N VAL A 462 3.91 19.38 -47.08
CA VAL A 462 3.09 19.40 -45.85
C VAL A 462 3.78 18.59 -44.75
N ASP A 463 4.17 17.34 -45.00
CA ASP A 463 4.85 16.49 -44.02
C ASP A 463 6.16 17.13 -43.54
N ARG A 464 7.01 17.60 -44.46
CA ARG A 464 8.31 18.21 -44.12
C ARG A 464 8.15 19.46 -43.25
N MET A 465 7.28 20.38 -43.63
CA MET A 465 7.05 21.60 -42.87
C MET A 465 6.42 21.32 -41.51
N LEU A 466 5.47 20.38 -41.45
CA LEU A 466 4.83 19.99 -40.19
C LEU A 466 5.84 19.37 -39.23
N ARG A 467 6.71 18.47 -39.71
CA ARG A 467 7.80 17.91 -38.91
C ARG A 467 8.78 18.97 -38.43
N ALA A 468 9.10 19.97 -39.25
CA ALA A 468 9.93 21.10 -38.84
C ALA A 468 9.25 21.94 -37.74
N ALA A 469 7.95 22.22 -37.87
CA ALA A 469 7.18 22.93 -36.83
C ALA A 469 7.08 22.14 -35.52
N MET A 470 6.93 20.82 -35.58
CA MET A 470 6.98 19.95 -34.41
C MET A 470 8.30 20.04 -33.64
N GLN A 471 9.41 20.41 -34.28
CA GLN A 471 10.69 20.61 -33.58
C GLN A 471 10.70 21.84 -32.67
N LEU A 472 9.75 22.78 -32.84
CA LEU A 472 9.62 23.97 -32.00
C LEU A 472 9.14 23.64 -30.58
N GLU A 473 8.49 22.50 -30.35
CA GLU A 473 7.90 22.12 -29.07
C GLU A 473 8.46 20.78 -28.58
N HIS A 474 9.05 20.76 -27.39
CA HIS A 474 9.76 19.59 -26.86
C HIS A 474 8.90 18.32 -26.79
N ARG A 475 7.59 18.45 -26.49
CA ARG A 475 6.64 17.32 -26.44
C ARG A 475 6.39 16.67 -27.81
N LEU A 476 6.65 17.40 -28.90
CA LEU A 476 6.42 16.97 -30.27
C LEU A 476 7.70 16.49 -30.98
N ARG A 477 8.89 16.83 -30.47
CA ARG A 477 10.19 16.53 -31.11
C ARG A 477 10.42 15.06 -31.44
N LEU A 478 9.97 14.16 -30.57
CA LEU A 478 10.13 12.71 -30.69
C LEU A 478 8.85 12.01 -31.20
N SER A 479 7.78 12.77 -31.45
CA SER A 479 6.53 12.22 -31.95
C SER A 479 6.64 11.92 -33.44
N ARG A 480 6.22 10.72 -33.86
CA ARG A 480 6.17 10.33 -35.28
C ARG A 480 4.76 10.52 -35.83
N ILE A 481 4.65 11.16 -36.99
CA ILE A 481 3.37 11.27 -37.70
C ILE A 481 3.08 9.95 -38.41
N THR A 482 1.87 9.45 -38.24
CA THR A 482 1.30 8.31 -38.97
C THR A 482 0.01 8.77 -39.63
N TYR A 483 -0.05 8.74 -40.95
CA TYR A 483 -1.26 9.11 -41.67
C TYR A 483 -2.20 7.90 -41.73
N VAL A 484 -3.50 8.09 -41.48
CA VAL A 484 -4.49 6.99 -41.48
C VAL A 484 -5.69 7.26 -42.36
N LYS A 485 -6.22 6.17 -42.91
CA LYS A 485 -7.47 6.16 -43.66
C LYS A 485 -8.62 5.86 -42.71
N SER A 486 -9.46 6.86 -42.45
CA SER A 486 -10.64 6.72 -41.59
C SER A 486 -11.91 7.13 -42.32
N HIS A 487 -13.02 6.46 -42.00
CA HIS A 487 -14.36 6.90 -42.42
C HIS A 487 -14.90 8.04 -41.54
N HIS A 488 -14.24 8.34 -40.42
CA HIS A 488 -14.63 9.38 -39.48
C HIS A 488 -13.98 10.71 -39.87
N THR A 489 -14.66 11.51 -40.70
CA THR A 489 -14.16 12.82 -41.19
C THR A 489 -14.06 13.90 -40.10
N SER A 490 -14.70 13.67 -38.95
CA SER A 490 -14.71 14.57 -37.79
C SER A 490 -13.46 14.50 -36.91
N ILE A 491 -12.54 13.58 -37.18
CA ILE A 491 -11.29 13.45 -36.43
C ILE A 491 -10.12 13.76 -37.34
N ASP A 492 -9.47 14.90 -37.09
CA ASP A 492 -8.28 15.33 -37.81
C ASP A 492 -7.01 14.67 -37.29
N VAL A 493 -6.81 14.74 -35.96
CA VAL A 493 -5.60 14.29 -35.28
C VAL A 493 -5.94 13.61 -33.96
N ARG A 494 -5.28 12.47 -33.68
CA ARG A 494 -5.24 11.83 -32.37
C ARG A 494 -3.84 11.41 -32.00
N ARG A 495 -3.56 11.40 -30.70
CA ARG A 495 -2.29 10.94 -30.15
C ARG A 495 -2.48 9.57 -29.49
N ASP A 496 -1.49 8.70 -29.64
CA ASP A 496 -1.50 7.41 -28.96
C ASP A 496 -1.23 7.54 -27.46
N VAL A 497 -1.52 6.48 -26.70
CA VAL A 497 -1.35 6.47 -25.23
C VAL A 497 0.10 6.67 -24.81
N SER A 498 1.07 6.19 -25.60
CA SER A 498 2.51 6.38 -25.31
C SER A 498 2.99 7.81 -25.57
N GLY A 499 2.20 8.60 -26.30
CA GLY A 499 2.57 9.92 -26.76
C GLY A 499 3.61 9.95 -27.88
N SER A 500 4.08 8.79 -28.36
CA SER A 500 5.12 8.70 -29.38
C SER A 500 4.60 8.81 -30.81
N ARG A 501 3.29 8.68 -31.05
CA ARG A 501 2.69 8.70 -32.39
C ARG A 501 1.50 9.66 -32.48
N LEU A 502 1.48 10.44 -33.55
CA LEU A 502 0.36 11.29 -33.95
C LEU A 502 -0.30 10.69 -35.19
N PHE A 503 -1.56 10.31 -35.06
CA PHE A 503 -2.40 9.79 -36.11
C PHE A 503 -3.10 10.97 -36.79
N VAL A 504 -2.80 11.22 -38.06
CA VAL A 504 -3.35 12.32 -38.86
C VAL A 504 -4.22 11.75 -39.97
N HIS A 505 -5.42 12.29 -40.16
CA HIS A 505 -6.32 11.83 -41.21
C HIS A 505 -5.74 12.11 -42.61
N GLU A 506 -5.87 11.15 -43.54
CA GLU A 506 -5.36 11.26 -44.92
C GLU A 506 -5.85 12.47 -45.73
N LYS A 507 -6.94 13.13 -45.31
CA LYS A 507 -7.53 14.26 -46.04
C LYS A 507 -6.59 15.46 -46.13
N TRP A 508 -5.65 15.58 -45.19
CA TRP A 508 -4.66 16.66 -45.13
C TRP A 508 -3.51 16.49 -46.14
N LEU A 509 -3.38 15.32 -46.77
CA LEU A 509 -2.33 15.04 -47.75
C LEU A 509 -2.74 15.28 -49.19
N ARG A 510 -4.04 15.48 -49.47
CA ARG A 510 -4.52 15.74 -50.84
C ARG A 510 -4.98 17.17 -50.97
N PHE A 511 -4.57 17.83 -52.05
CA PHE A 511 -4.90 19.23 -52.31
C PHE A 511 -6.42 19.49 -52.22
N ASP A 512 -7.24 18.74 -52.95
CA ASP A 512 -8.69 18.99 -53.00
C ASP A 512 -9.38 18.83 -51.63
N THR A 513 -9.02 17.80 -50.85
CA THR A 513 -9.67 17.53 -49.55
C THR A 513 -9.13 18.39 -48.42
N ALA A 514 -7.87 18.85 -48.50
CA ALA A 514 -7.30 19.76 -47.51
C ALA A 514 -7.88 21.18 -47.61
N HIS A 515 -8.29 21.60 -48.82
CA HIS A 515 -8.91 22.92 -49.06
C HIS A 515 -10.44 22.90 -49.00
N GLN A 516 -11.07 21.77 -48.70
CA GLN A 516 -12.53 21.64 -48.69
C GLN A 516 -13.22 22.62 -47.73
N ASP A 517 -12.58 22.90 -46.58
CA ASP A 517 -13.12 23.74 -45.51
C ASP A 517 -12.34 25.07 -45.32
N ALA A 518 -11.35 25.38 -46.18
CA ALA A 518 -10.44 26.52 -46.03
C ALA A 518 -10.52 27.52 -47.20
N SER A 519 -10.51 28.83 -46.91
CA SER A 519 -10.45 29.88 -47.94
C SER A 519 -9.01 30.10 -48.41
N CYS A 520 -8.71 29.77 -49.68
CA CYS A 520 -7.37 29.90 -50.24
C CYS A 520 -7.39 30.45 -51.67
N ASP A 521 -6.71 31.58 -51.89
CA ASP A 521 -6.61 32.24 -53.20
C ASP A 521 -6.04 31.31 -54.29
N ILE A 522 -5.12 30.42 -53.94
CA ILE A 522 -4.52 29.46 -54.88
C ILE A 522 -5.53 28.38 -55.27
N SER A 523 -6.31 27.87 -54.31
CA SER A 523 -7.42 26.95 -54.59
C SER A 523 -8.43 27.61 -55.51
N ASP A 524 -8.84 28.84 -55.21
CA ASP A 524 -9.86 29.58 -55.97
C ASP A 524 -9.40 29.92 -57.39
N MET A 525 -8.11 30.26 -57.58
CA MET A 525 -7.53 30.51 -58.91
C MET A 525 -7.24 29.23 -59.71
N SER A 526 -6.88 28.13 -59.04
CA SER A 526 -6.54 26.85 -59.69
C SER A 526 -7.76 26.17 -60.35
N GLN A 527 -8.98 26.52 -59.95
CA GLN A 527 -10.21 26.08 -60.64
C GLN A 527 -10.35 26.68 -62.06
N ALA A 528 -9.67 27.80 -62.36
CA ALA A 528 -9.78 28.49 -63.65
C ALA A 528 -8.69 28.12 -64.67
N GLN A 529 -7.48 27.74 -64.24
CA GLN A 529 -6.37 27.30 -65.11
C GLN A 529 -5.45 26.32 -64.35
N ARG A 530 -5.72 25.01 -64.43
CA ARG A 530 -4.79 23.97 -63.93
C ARG A 530 -3.55 23.88 -64.83
N LYS A 531 -2.59 24.78 -64.64
CA LYS A 531 -1.19 24.39 -64.79
C LYS A 531 -0.76 23.86 -63.44
N GLU A 532 -0.22 22.64 -63.40
CA GLU A 532 0.54 22.14 -62.26
C GLU A 532 1.57 23.21 -61.89
N THR A 533 1.28 23.99 -60.86
CA THR A 533 2.30 24.86 -60.29
C THR A 533 3.18 23.95 -59.44
N ASP A 534 4.39 23.66 -59.91
CA ASP A 534 5.42 22.85 -59.24
C ASP A 534 5.95 23.49 -57.94
N VAL A 535 5.19 24.37 -57.29
CA VAL A 535 5.62 25.16 -56.12
C VAL A 535 4.56 25.11 -55.03
N PHE A 536 4.95 24.63 -53.84
CA PHE A 536 4.11 24.67 -52.64
C PHE A 536 3.99 26.10 -52.10
N ALA A 537 2.76 26.62 -52.03
CA ALA A 537 2.48 27.99 -51.58
C ALA A 537 1.30 28.11 -50.58
N CYS A 538 0.72 26.99 -50.12
CA CYS A 538 -0.43 26.96 -49.22
C CYS A 538 -0.01 26.82 -47.74
N ASP A 539 0.67 27.83 -47.18
CA ASP A 539 1.16 27.79 -45.78
C ASP A 539 0.02 27.55 -44.76
N HIS A 540 -1.19 28.05 -45.04
CA HIS A 540 -2.36 27.91 -44.17
C HIS A 540 -2.70 26.45 -43.81
N ILE A 541 -2.52 25.50 -44.74
CA ILE A 541 -2.78 24.07 -44.48
C ILE A 541 -1.89 23.53 -43.35
N VAL A 542 -0.61 23.90 -43.38
CA VAL A 542 0.35 23.47 -42.34
C VAL A 542 0.11 24.25 -41.05
N GLU A 543 -0.30 25.53 -41.14
CA GLU A 543 -0.70 26.33 -39.97
C GLU A 543 -1.89 25.70 -39.24
N ASP A 544 -2.96 25.37 -39.96
CA ASP A 544 -4.20 24.80 -39.40
C ASP A 544 -3.93 23.42 -38.78
N LEU A 545 -3.23 22.55 -39.50
CA LEU A 545 -2.89 21.23 -39.01
C LEU A 545 -1.95 21.28 -37.79
N PHE A 546 -0.99 22.20 -37.78
CA PHE A 546 -0.13 22.40 -36.62
C PHE A 546 -0.92 22.93 -35.42
N ASP A 547 -1.92 23.80 -35.63
CA ASP A 547 -2.78 24.29 -34.57
C ASP A 547 -3.64 23.18 -33.95
N ILE A 548 -4.20 22.29 -34.78
CA ILE A 548 -4.93 21.09 -34.32
C ILE A 548 -4.00 20.18 -33.50
N ILE A 549 -2.75 19.97 -33.93
CA ILE A 549 -1.76 19.19 -33.20
C ILE A 549 -1.44 19.84 -31.85
N LEU A 550 -1.23 21.16 -31.81
CA LEU A 550 -0.99 21.88 -30.56
C LEU A 550 -2.16 21.73 -29.61
N GLY A 551 -3.40 21.86 -30.09
CA GLY A 551 -4.61 21.64 -29.29
C GLY A 551 -4.75 20.19 -28.79
N THR A 552 -4.20 19.22 -29.50
CA THR A 552 -4.21 17.79 -29.10
C THR A 552 -3.13 17.47 -28.06
N VAL A 553 -2.02 18.20 -28.04
CA VAL A 553 -0.84 17.93 -27.19
C VAL A 553 -0.76 18.84 -25.96
N MET A 554 -1.42 19.99 -25.99
CA MET A 554 -1.38 21.00 -24.93
C MET A 554 -2.72 21.06 -24.19
N GLY A 555 -2.68 21.26 -22.87
CA GLY A 555 -3.87 21.22 -22.03
C GLY A 555 -4.67 22.53 -22.05
N ALA A 556 -5.83 22.53 -21.40
CA ALA A 556 -6.72 23.70 -21.29
C ALA A 556 -6.29 24.69 -20.18
N THR A 557 -4.99 24.89 -19.96
CA THR A 557 -4.50 25.87 -18.96
C THR A 557 -4.25 27.24 -19.62
N ASN A 558 -4.37 28.33 -18.85
CA ASN A 558 -4.06 29.67 -19.36
C ASN A 558 -2.59 29.82 -19.80
N SER A 559 -1.67 29.09 -19.16
CA SER A 559 -0.25 29.08 -19.56
C SER A 559 -0.05 28.39 -20.90
N ASP A 560 -0.74 27.27 -21.14
CA ASP A 560 -0.72 26.58 -22.42
C ASP A 560 -1.32 27.45 -23.53
N ALA A 561 -2.40 28.18 -23.28
CA ALA A 561 -3.00 29.08 -24.27
C ALA A 561 -2.03 30.17 -24.75
N LEU A 562 -1.28 30.81 -23.83
CA LEU A 562 -0.28 31.82 -24.18
C LEU A 562 0.89 31.21 -24.96
N ARG A 563 1.30 29.99 -24.59
CA ARG A 563 2.37 29.26 -25.27
C ARG A 563 1.96 28.80 -26.67
N ILE A 564 0.74 28.31 -26.85
CA ILE A 564 0.15 27.98 -28.17
C ILE A 564 0.18 29.23 -29.05
N ALA A 565 -0.28 30.38 -28.56
CA ALA A 565 -0.26 31.63 -29.33
C ALA A 565 1.16 32.02 -29.78
N LYS A 566 2.17 31.88 -28.89
CA LYS A 566 3.58 32.15 -29.21
C LYS A 566 4.14 31.15 -30.24
N LEU A 567 3.87 29.86 -30.07
CA LEU A 567 4.29 28.81 -31.00
C LEU A 567 3.66 29.00 -32.38
N ARG A 568 2.35 29.27 -32.43
CA ARG A 568 1.61 29.57 -33.67
C ARG A 568 2.23 30.75 -34.42
N SER A 569 2.46 31.87 -33.71
CA SER A 569 3.10 33.06 -34.31
C SER A 569 4.51 32.77 -34.82
N THR A 570 5.29 31.98 -34.07
CA THR A 570 6.66 31.59 -34.44
C THR A 570 6.68 30.67 -35.67
N ALA A 571 5.85 29.63 -35.69
CA ALA A 571 5.72 28.70 -36.81
C ALA A 571 5.28 29.44 -38.08
N LYS A 572 4.26 30.29 -37.97
CA LYS A 572 3.77 31.13 -39.07
C LYS A 572 4.84 32.06 -39.65
N ARG A 573 5.77 32.57 -38.83
CA ARG A 573 6.92 33.34 -39.31
C ARG A 573 7.92 32.43 -40.04
N LEU A 574 8.24 31.26 -39.49
CA LEU A 574 9.22 30.34 -40.05
C LEU A 574 8.75 29.67 -41.35
N PHE A 575 7.46 29.32 -41.46
CA PHE A 575 6.86 28.83 -42.71
C PHE A 575 7.05 29.85 -43.85
N ARG A 576 6.74 31.12 -43.59
CA ARG A 576 6.94 32.20 -44.57
C ARG A 576 8.40 32.43 -44.96
N GLN A 577 9.33 32.20 -44.04
CA GLN A 577 10.78 32.34 -44.29
C GLN A 577 11.41 31.11 -44.95
N THR A 578 10.64 30.01 -45.12
CA THR A 578 11.15 28.76 -45.68
C THR A 578 11.35 28.91 -47.21
N PRO A 579 12.55 28.66 -47.75
CA PRO A 579 12.79 28.66 -49.19
C PRO A 579 11.88 27.66 -49.91
N ARG A 580 11.29 28.09 -51.04
CA ARG A 580 10.45 27.26 -51.92
C ARG A 580 11.21 26.92 -53.19
N ASP A 581 10.83 25.83 -53.85
CA ASP A 581 11.35 25.46 -55.18
C ASP A 581 12.89 25.55 -55.27
N VAL A 582 13.58 24.85 -54.37
CA VAL A 582 15.04 24.82 -54.38
C VAL A 582 15.49 23.95 -55.56
N GLN A 583 16.24 24.55 -56.48
CA GLN A 583 16.70 23.90 -57.70
C GLN A 583 18.23 23.88 -57.76
N VAL A 584 18.77 22.85 -58.42
CA VAL A 584 20.18 22.74 -58.77
C VAL A 584 20.31 22.54 -60.27
N THR A 585 21.15 23.33 -60.91
CA THR A 585 21.42 23.29 -62.35
C THR A 585 22.92 23.34 -62.62
N ALA A 586 23.36 22.89 -63.80
CA ALA A 586 24.76 22.98 -64.17
C ALA A 586 25.20 24.43 -64.40
N GLY A 587 26.38 24.79 -63.89
CA GLY A 587 26.96 26.11 -64.10
C GLY A 587 27.53 26.30 -65.51
N PRO A 588 27.89 27.55 -65.88
CA PRO A 588 28.38 27.88 -67.20
C PRO A 588 29.78 27.30 -67.53
N ALA A 589 30.61 26.96 -66.53
CA ALA A 589 31.93 26.34 -66.71
C ALA A 589 32.00 24.91 -66.14
N SER A 590 33.02 24.14 -66.56
CA SER A 590 33.28 22.79 -66.05
C SER A 590 33.47 22.81 -64.53
N GLY A 591 32.89 21.84 -63.82
CA GLY A 591 32.99 21.78 -62.36
C GLY A 591 32.17 22.83 -61.61
N GLN A 592 31.15 23.44 -62.22
CA GLN A 592 30.25 24.40 -61.57
C GLN A 592 28.82 23.88 -61.41
N LEU A 593 28.18 24.20 -60.28
CA LEU A 593 26.74 24.01 -60.05
C LEU A 593 26.10 25.34 -59.58
N ARG A 594 24.94 25.68 -60.15
CA ARG A 594 24.10 26.81 -59.74
C ARG A 594 22.95 26.30 -58.88
N VAL A 595 22.77 26.91 -57.71
CA VAL A 595 21.64 26.67 -56.80
C VAL A 595 20.74 27.89 -56.82
N SER A 596 19.43 27.71 -56.99
CA SER A 596 18.42 28.78 -56.97
C SER A 596 17.20 28.38 -56.14
N TRP A 597 16.46 29.35 -55.62
CA TRP A 597 15.23 29.10 -54.86
C TRP A 597 14.26 30.27 -54.98
N THR A 598 12.99 30.03 -54.68
CA THR A 598 11.94 31.04 -54.60
C THR A 598 11.78 31.52 -53.16
N CYS A 599 11.78 32.84 -53.00
CA CYS A 599 11.68 33.53 -51.72
C CYS A 599 10.21 33.93 -51.46
N ASN A 600 9.64 33.53 -50.32
CA ASN A 600 8.23 33.81 -49.95
C ASN A 600 8.07 35.02 -48.99
N ASP A 601 9.13 35.82 -48.84
CA ASP A 601 9.10 37.03 -48.01
C ASP A 601 8.28 38.16 -48.68
N PRO A 602 7.59 39.01 -47.89
CA PRO A 602 6.87 40.17 -48.40
C PRO A 602 7.80 41.10 -49.19
N GLY A 603 7.36 41.59 -50.35
CA GLY A 603 8.16 42.41 -51.25
C GLY A 603 8.77 43.67 -50.62
N ILE A 604 8.15 44.21 -49.56
CA ILE A 604 8.68 45.37 -48.81
C ILE A 604 9.99 45.01 -48.07
N ILE A 605 10.03 43.84 -47.42
CA ILE A 605 11.23 43.39 -46.69
C ILE A 605 12.35 43.08 -47.68
N ALA A 606 12.02 42.37 -48.76
CA ALA A 606 12.99 42.06 -49.82
C ALA A 606 13.56 43.33 -50.47
N LYS A 607 12.75 44.39 -50.65
CA LYS A 607 13.17 45.64 -51.29
C LYS A 607 14.03 46.54 -50.41
N HIS A 608 13.76 46.61 -49.11
CA HIS A 608 14.42 47.57 -48.20
C HIS A 608 15.53 46.96 -47.35
N HIS A 609 15.48 45.64 -47.10
CA HIS A 609 16.43 44.92 -46.23
C HIS A 609 16.96 43.65 -46.90
N GLY A 610 16.81 43.51 -48.22
CA GLY A 610 17.21 42.31 -48.96
C GLY A 610 18.70 41.99 -48.88
N ASP A 611 19.56 43.00 -48.74
CA ASP A 611 21.01 42.82 -48.64
C ASP A 611 21.48 42.56 -47.19
N ASP A 612 20.67 42.97 -46.20
CA ASP A 612 20.97 42.78 -44.78
C ASP A 612 20.63 41.37 -44.29
N ILE A 613 19.75 40.66 -45.01
CA ILE A 613 19.27 39.35 -44.61
C ILE A 613 19.81 38.26 -45.52
N ASN A 614 20.45 37.26 -44.92
CA ASN A 614 21.16 36.21 -45.64
C ASN A 614 20.45 34.85 -45.55
N PHE A 615 20.67 34.03 -46.57
CA PHE A 615 20.43 32.60 -46.62
C PHE A 615 21.73 31.84 -46.38
N HIS A 616 21.62 30.73 -45.65
CA HIS A 616 22.64 29.73 -45.49
C HIS A 616 22.46 28.67 -46.58
N VAL A 617 23.38 28.62 -47.55
CA VAL A 617 23.37 27.64 -48.64
C VAL A 617 24.52 26.68 -48.47
N ARG A 618 24.24 25.39 -48.28
CA ARG A 618 25.26 24.34 -48.18
C ARG A 618 25.08 23.29 -49.26
N LEU A 619 26.14 23.00 -49.99
CA LEU A 619 26.13 22.05 -51.10
C LEU A 619 26.76 20.71 -50.67
N HIS A 620 25.92 19.75 -50.29
CA HIS A 620 26.34 18.47 -49.74
C HIS A 620 26.76 17.47 -50.82
N ARG A 621 27.82 16.70 -50.57
CA ARG A 621 28.20 15.54 -51.39
C ARG A 621 27.25 14.37 -51.11
N HIS A 622 26.56 13.87 -52.13
CA HIS A 622 25.52 12.83 -51.99
C HIS A 622 26.00 11.59 -51.22
N ILE A 623 27.16 11.03 -51.59
CA ILE A 623 27.67 9.78 -50.99
C ILE A 623 28.02 9.97 -49.50
N LEU A 624 28.64 11.10 -49.16
CA LEU A 624 29.16 11.33 -47.80
C LEU A 624 28.12 11.91 -46.84
N CYS A 625 27.09 12.56 -47.38
CA CYS A 625 26.14 13.36 -46.62
C CYS A 625 24.70 13.00 -46.92
N ARG A 626 24.40 11.79 -47.45
CA ARG A 626 23.04 11.39 -47.83
C ARG A 626 22.01 11.75 -46.75
N SER A 627 22.27 11.41 -45.49
CA SER A 627 21.38 11.70 -44.35
C SER A 627 21.15 13.18 -44.02
N LYS A 628 21.73 14.13 -44.76
CA LYS A 628 21.56 15.57 -44.54
C LYS A 628 20.33 16.13 -45.27
N ASP A 629 19.79 15.46 -46.27
CA ASP A 629 18.55 15.84 -46.96
C ASP A 629 17.33 15.87 -46.01
N ASP A 630 17.31 14.97 -45.04
CA ASP A 630 16.32 14.87 -43.95
C ASP A 630 16.49 15.91 -42.83
N THR A 631 17.51 16.79 -42.91
CA THR A 631 17.71 17.83 -41.89
C THR A 631 16.61 18.90 -41.99
N LEU A 632 15.87 19.11 -40.91
CA LEU A 632 14.73 20.04 -40.89
C LEU A 632 15.10 21.48 -40.49
N LEU A 633 16.02 21.64 -39.53
CA LEU A 633 16.38 22.93 -38.94
C LEU A 633 17.87 23.25 -39.10
N LEU A 634 18.19 24.54 -39.25
CA LEU A 634 19.56 25.06 -39.21
C LEU A 634 20.06 25.23 -37.76
N ASP A 635 21.24 24.66 -37.46
CA ASP A 635 21.96 24.77 -36.18
C ASP A 635 23.31 25.51 -36.39
N LEU A 636 23.46 26.66 -35.75
CA LEU A 636 24.61 27.57 -35.79
C LEU A 636 25.46 27.52 -34.50
N ALA A 637 25.05 26.79 -33.46
CA ALA A 637 25.60 26.88 -32.10
C ALA A 637 26.96 26.17 -31.88
N ASN A 638 27.45 25.37 -32.84
CA ASN A 638 28.72 24.65 -32.72
C ASN A 638 29.95 25.48 -33.18
N ARG A 639 30.29 26.56 -32.46
CA ARG A 639 31.54 27.33 -32.67
C ARG A 639 32.54 27.30 -31.50
N GLY A 640 32.26 26.59 -30.41
CA GLY A 640 33.21 26.45 -29.31
C GLY A 640 33.02 25.12 -28.59
N PHE A 641 34.13 24.47 -28.27
CA PHE A 641 34.28 23.17 -27.59
C PHE A 641 34.12 21.90 -28.44
N ALA A 642 35.25 21.19 -28.53
CA ALA A 642 35.33 19.83 -29.01
C ALA A 642 34.54 18.90 -28.07
N SER A 643 33.45 18.32 -28.57
CA SER A 643 32.94 17.02 -28.09
C SER A 643 32.23 16.29 -29.24
N SER A 644 32.32 14.98 -29.16
CA SER A 644 32.26 14.01 -30.26
C SER A 644 30.83 13.74 -30.77
N LEU A 645 30.71 13.47 -32.09
CA LEU A 645 29.58 12.79 -32.78
C LEU A 645 28.37 13.58 -33.38
N ARG A 646 28.54 14.82 -33.87
CA ARG A 646 27.77 15.26 -35.06
C ARG A 646 28.72 15.86 -36.10
N ARG A 647 29.17 15.02 -37.04
CA ARG A 647 30.08 15.40 -38.15
C ARG A 647 29.52 16.62 -38.90
N SER A 648 30.06 17.80 -38.64
CA SER A 648 29.96 18.93 -39.56
C SER A 648 30.73 18.52 -40.82
N CYS A 649 30.01 18.25 -41.90
CA CYS A 649 30.63 17.89 -43.16
C CYS A 649 31.46 19.07 -43.68
N ARG A 650 32.62 18.81 -44.29
CA ARG A 650 33.46 19.82 -44.97
C ARG A 650 32.91 20.20 -46.35
N CYS A 651 31.59 20.18 -46.51
CA CYS A 651 30.93 20.52 -47.76
C CYS A 651 30.92 22.05 -47.97
N PRO A 652 31.02 22.53 -49.23
CA PRO A 652 30.99 23.96 -49.54
C PRO A 652 29.75 24.65 -48.96
N MET A 653 29.95 25.83 -48.39
CA MET A 653 28.89 26.65 -47.79
C MET A 653 29.10 28.12 -48.14
N LEU A 654 28.02 28.79 -48.51
CA LEU A 654 28.00 30.21 -48.84
C LEU A 654 26.82 30.88 -48.12
N LYS A 655 27.04 32.14 -47.72
CA LYS A 655 25.96 33.04 -47.28
C LYS A 655 25.56 33.91 -48.46
N VAL A 656 24.26 33.97 -48.73
CA VAL A 656 23.71 34.63 -49.92
C VAL A 656 22.62 35.61 -49.51
N PRO A 657 22.68 36.89 -49.91
CA PRO A 657 21.64 37.87 -49.55
C PRO A 657 20.27 37.50 -50.14
N LEU A 658 19.21 37.93 -49.46
CA LEU A 658 17.82 37.72 -49.89
C LEU A 658 17.53 38.33 -51.26
N SER A 659 18.25 39.37 -51.67
CA SER A 659 18.13 40.00 -53.00
C SER A 659 18.58 39.11 -54.17
N ALA A 660 19.45 38.11 -53.93
CA ALA A 660 20.04 37.30 -54.99
C ALA A 660 19.27 36.00 -55.30
N CYS A 661 18.66 35.36 -54.27
CA CYS A 661 17.98 34.05 -54.28
C CYS A 661 18.63 32.95 -55.18
N SER A 662 19.94 33.06 -55.47
CA SER A 662 20.71 32.12 -56.28
C SER A 662 22.22 32.28 -56.05
N VAL A 663 22.99 31.21 -56.26
CA VAL A 663 24.45 31.19 -56.08
C VAL A 663 25.11 30.12 -56.95
N VAL A 664 26.37 30.35 -57.34
CA VAL A 664 27.19 29.37 -58.09
C VAL A 664 28.30 28.85 -57.20
N PHE A 665 28.45 27.53 -57.14
CA PHE A 665 29.58 26.84 -56.52
C PHE A 665 30.57 26.40 -57.61
N GLU A 666 31.84 26.69 -57.41
CA GLU A 666 32.92 26.43 -58.38
C GLU A 666 33.91 25.38 -57.84
N GLY A 667 34.71 24.79 -58.74
CA GLY A 667 35.77 23.84 -58.36
C GLY A 667 35.24 22.51 -57.81
N LEU A 668 34.05 22.07 -58.25
CA LEU A 668 33.42 20.83 -57.80
C LEU A 668 33.92 19.63 -58.60
N ASP A 669 33.93 18.46 -57.96
CA ASP A 669 34.34 17.20 -58.58
C ASP A 669 33.23 16.71 -59.53
N THR A 670 33.53 16.59 -60.83
CA THR A 670 32.59 16.18 -61.87
C THR A 670 32.11 14.72 -61.70
N ARG A 671 32.83 13.91 -60.90
CA ARG A 671 32.46 12.51 -60.61
C ARG A 671 31.51 12.37 -59.42
N GLN A 672 31.28 13.44 -58.66
CA GLN A 672 30.43 13.41 -57.48
C GLN A 672 29.09 14.10 -57.76
N LYS A 673 28.01 13.54 -57.20
CA LYS A 673 26.71 14.20 -57.16
C LYS A 673 26.58 15.04 -55.90
N TYR A 674 25.93 16.19 -56.04
CA TYR A 674 25.72 17.15 -54.96
C TYR A 674 24.24 17.51 -54.83
N PHE A 675 23.79 17.82 -53.62
CA PHE A 675 22.45 18.36 -53.37
C PHE A 675 22.53 19.57 -52.43
N PRO A 676 21.77 20.65 -52.70
CA PRO A 676 21.76 21.84 -51.86
C PRO A 676 20.79 21.73 -50.69
N MET A 677 21.18 22.30 -49.56
CA MET A 677 20.32 22.60 -48.42
C MET A 677 20.29 24.12 -48.24
N VAL A 678 19.10 24.73 -48.30
CA VAL A 678 18.90 26.18 -48.21
C VAL A 678 17.95 26.51 -47.06
N ALA A 679 18.39 27.39 -46.16
CA ALA A 679 17.59 27.94 -45.06
C ALA A 679 17.97 29.41 -44.81
N ARG A 680 17.13 30.16 -44.09
CA ARG A 680 17.52 31.49 -43.59
C ARG A 680 18.75 31.35 -42.68
N ASP A 681 19.70 32.30 -42.73
CA ASP A 681 20.89 32.30 -41.86
C ASP A 681 20.52 32.73 -40.42
N GLN A 682 19.66 31.94 -39.79
CA GLN A 682 19.14 32.15 -38.44
C GLN A 682 19.03 30.79 -37.75
N GLU A 683 19.39 30.74 -36.46
CA GLU A 683 19.21 29.56 -35.62
C GLU A 683 17.75 29.07 -35.64
N GLY A 684 17.54 27.78 -35.89
CA GLY A 684 16.21 27.18 -35.95
C GLY A 684 15.41 27.50 -37.21
N ALA A 685 16.02 28.10 -38.25
CA ALA A 685 15.36 28.31 -39.54
C ALA A 685 15.06 26.99 -40.25
N PHE A 686 13.94 26.93 -40.97
CA PHE A 686 13.51 25.72 -41.68
C PHE A 686 14.25 25.60 -43.01
N PHE A 687 14.74 24.39 -43.29
CA PHE A 687 15.29 24.06 -44.60
C PHE A 687 14.17 23.82 -45.62
N GLY A 688 14.34 24.39 -46.82
CA GLY A 688 13.54 24.03 -47.98
C GLY A 688 13.64 22.54 -48.32
N LEU A 689 12.73 22.06 -49.17
CA LEU A 689 12.83 20.71 -49.73
C LEU A 689 14.07 20.62 -50.62
N ALA A 690 14.95 19.65 -50.36
CA ALA A 690 16.16 19.47 -51.14
C ALA A 690 15.83 18.83 -52.51
N PRO A 691 16.38 19.34 -53.63
CA PRO A 691 16.20 18.71 -54.93
C PRO A 691 17.06 17.44 -55.07
N PRO A 692 16.78 16.60 -56.07
CA PRO A 692 17.61 15.45 -56.39
C PRO A 692 19.08 15.83 -56.64
N SER A 693 20.00 14.96 -56.24
CA SER A 693 21.44 15.24 -56.39
C SER A 693 21.89 15.26 -57.86
N MET A 694 22.74 16.23 -58.21
CA MET A 694 23.24 16.47 -59.58
C MET A 694 24.77 16.52 -59.61
N ALA A 695 25.39 16.03 -60.68
CA ALA A 695 26.84 16.15 -60.91
C ALA A 695 27.15 17.39 -61.79
N PRO A 696 28.27 18.09 -61.56
CA PRO A 696 28.73 19.16 -62.46
C PRO A 696 29.05 18.64 -63.87
N LEU A 697 28.90 19.48 -64.89
CA LEU A 697 29.28 19.13 -66.27
C LEU A 697 30.80 18.99 -66.39
N ASP A 698 31.25 17.96 -67.14
CA ASP A 698 32.65 17.72 -67.49
C ASP A 698 32.90 18.15 -68.95
N ARG A 699 33.82 19.09 -69.19
CA ARG A 699 34.24 19.51 -70.54
C ARG A 699 35.77 19.37 -70.68
N PRO A 700 36.30 18.72 -71.74
CA PRO A 700 37.71 18.36 -71.83
C PRO A 700 38.60 19.55 -72.22
N GLY A 701 39.64 19.81 -71.42
CA GLY A 701 40.82 20.60 -71.77
C GLY A 701 42.01 19.67 -72.00
N ARG A 702 42.77 19.96 -73.07
CA ARG A 702 43.86 19.17 -73.67
C ARG A 702 45.00 18.72 -72.73
N ASP A 703 45.42 17.48 -73.01
CA ASP A 703 46.77 16.90 -73.10
C ASP A 703 47.68 16.75 -71.86
N GLY A 704 48.06 15.48 -71.66
CA GLY A 704 49.34 15.00 -71.10
C GLY A 704 49.30 14.67 -69.61
N GLU A 705 49.78 13.54 -69.10
CA GLU A 705 50.54 12.42 -69.65
C GLU A 705 50.48 11.27 -68.63
N THR A 706 50.37 10.04 -69.14
CA THR A 706 50.99 8.78 -68.69
C THR A 706 50.90 8.29 -67.23
N GLY A 707 50.47 7.03 -67.07
CA GLY A 707 50.89 6.21 -65.93
C GLY A 707 49.93 5.10 -65.52
N THR A 708 49.62 4.18 -66.43
CA THR A 708 48.97 2.87 -66.14
C THR A 708 49.80 2.01 -65.20
N MET A 709 49.18 1.31 -64.24
CA MET A 709 49.30 -0.16 -64.09
C MET A 709 48.40 -0.77 -62.98
N GLN A 710 47.63 -1.79 -63.43
CA GLN A 710 47.27 -3.08 -62.80
C GLN A 710 46.51 -3.11 -61.46
N GLU A 711 45.25 -3.57 -61.44
CA GLU A 711 44.77 -4.98 -61.44
C GLU A 711 45.09 -5.74 -60.14
N HIS A 712 44.06 -6.09 -59.35
CA HIS A 712 43.62 -7.48 -59.24
C HIS A 712 42.30 -7.65 -58.44
N ASP A 713 41.44 -8.42 -59.11
CA ASP A 713 40.21 -9.16 -58.82
C ASP A 713 39.81 -9.68 -57.43
N ALA A 714 38.53 -10.10 -57.45
CA ALA A 714 37.80 -11.13 -56.68
C ALA A 714 37.22 -10.68 -55.33
N GLY A 715 35.89 -10.57 -55.18
CA GLY A 715 34.91 -11.67 -55.20
C GLY A 715 34.82 -12.26 -53.78
N ALA A 716 33.70 -12.40 -53.07
CA ALA A 716 32.30 -12.55 -53.45
C ALA A 716 31.38 -12.27 -52.23
N ASN A 717 30.09 -12.14 -52.54
CA ASN A 717 28.88 -12.15 -51.71
C ASN A 717 28.94 -12.71 -50.28
N ALA A 718 28.22 -12.03 -49.38
CA ALA A 718 27.24 -12.66 -48.50
C ALA A 718 26.10 -11.68 -48.16
N GLY A 719 24.88 -12.05 -48.54
CA GLY A 719 23.63 -11.54 -47.96
C GLY A 719 23.29 -12.28 -46.65
N PRO A 720 22.10 -12.05 -46.07
CA PRO A 720 21.96 -11.61 -44.67
C PRO A 720 21.30 -12.63 -43.72
N ALA A 721 21.63 -12.53 -42.42
CA ALA A 721 20.88 -12.86 -41.19
C ALA A 721 21.93 -12.94 -40.05
N GLU A 722 21.76 -12.57 -38.78
CA GLU A 722 20.60 -12.57 -37.88
C GLU A 722 20.73 -11.45 -36.82
N ALA A 723 19.56 -11.01 -36.36
CA ALA A 723 19.37 -10.38 -35.06
C ALA A 723 19.34 -11.46 -33.96
N MET A 724 19.88 -11.16 -32.77
CA MET A 724 19.50 -11.65 -31.41
C MET A 724 20.74 -11.65 -30.51
N SER A 725 20.94 -10.62 -29.68
CA SER A 725 21.87 -10.74 -28.53
C SER A 725 21.36 -10.12 -27.21
N GLY A 726 20.29 -9.32 -27.22
CA GLY A 726 19.85 -8.60 -26.01
C GLY A 726 19.10 -9.42 -24.95
N SER A 727 18.70 -10.67 -25.23
CA SER A 727 17.83 -11.44 -24.31
C SER A 727 18.57 -12.34 -23.32
N LYS A 728 19.84 -12.71 -23.57
CA LYS A 728 20.61 -13.61 -22.68
C LYS A 728 21.31 -12.87 -21.54
N GLU A 729 21.76 -11.65 -21.77
CA GLU A 729 22.35 -10.79 -20.74
C GLU A 729 21.30 -10.36 -19.69
N TRP A 730 20.04 -10.20 -20.12
CA TRP A 730 18.90 -9.85 -19.27
C TRP A 730 18.54 -10.93 -18.22
N ILE A 731 18.60 -12.21 -18.59
CA ILE A 731 18.26 -13.32 -17.67
C ILE A 731 19.36 -13.48 -16.61
N ALA A 732 20.63 -13.37 -17.00
CA ALA A 732 21.77 -13.44 -16.09
C ALA A 732 21.77 -12.29 -15.06
N ASP A 733 21.32 -11.11 -15.46
CA ASP A 733 21.18 -9.93 -14.59
C ASP A 733 20.04 -10.12 -13.57
N GLN A 734 18.87 -10.64 -13.99
CA GLN A 734 17.77 -10.98 -13.07
C GLN A 734 18.21 -11.94 -11.95
N GLU A 735 18.97 -12.96 -12.32
CA GLU A 735 19.41 -14.01 -11.40
C GLU A 735 20.45 -13.49 -10.40
N THR A 736 21.28 -12.53 -10.81
CA THR A 736 22.28 -11.86 -9.96
C THR A 736 21.64 -10.93 -8.93
N TRP A 737 20.59 -10.19 -9.27
CA TRP A 737 19.84 -9.35 -8.31
C TRP A 737 19.02 -10.18 -7.31
N ARG A 738 18.42 -11.29 -7.79
CA ARG A 738 17.76 -12.24 -6.91
C ARG A 738 18.75 -12.85 -5.93
N LYS A 739 19.96 -13.18 -6.41
CA LYS A 739 21.07 -13.68 -5.59
C LYS A 739 21.53 -12.63 -4.57
N TRP A 740 21.68 -11.36 -4.96
CA TRP A 740 22.10 -10.33 -4.03
C TRP A 740 21.05 -10.07 -2.93
N HIS A 741 19.76 -9.97 -3.25
CA HIS A 741 18.71 -9.78 -2.23
C HIS A 741 18.47 -11.01 -1.34
N ALA A 742 18.56 -12.22 -1.90
CA ALA A 742 18.29 -13.45 -1.16
C ALA A 742 19.52 -14.02 -0.43
N GLU A 743 20.73 -13.71 -0.91
CA GLU A 743 22.00 -14.28 -0.43
C GLU A 743 22.97 -13.19 0.06
N ASP A 744 23.36 -12.22 -0.77
CA ASP A 744 24.46 -11.29 -0.44
C ASP A 744 24.10 -10.18 0.55
N LEU A 745 22.91 -9.57 0.45
CA LEU A 745 22.42 -8.53 1.35
C LEU A 745 22.21 -9.09 2.76
N PRO A 746 21.49 -10.22 2.95
CA PRO A 746 21.46 -10.93 4.22
C PRO A 746 22.87 -11.24 4.73
N THR A 747 23.80 -11.69 3.88
CA THR A 747 25.19 -11.99 4.29
C THR A 747 26.00 -10.72 4.64
N LYS A 748 25.72 -9.59 4.01
CA LYS A 748 26.38 -8.31 4.28
C LYS A 748 25.83 -7.61 5.51
N ILE A 749 24.58 -7.83 5.90
CA ILE A 749 24.00 -7.25 7.13
C ILE A 749 23.88 -8.28 8.27
N SER A 750 24.09 -9.56 8.01
CA SER A 750 23.98 -10.65 9.01
C SER A 750 24.84 -10.41 10.23
N HIS A 751 26.02 -9.81 10.07
CA HIS A 751 26.90 -9.44 11.17
C HIS A 751 26.27 -8.40 12.12
N MET A 752 25.41 -7.52 11.60
CA MET A 752 24.65 -6.52 12.37
C MET A 752 23.41 -7.12 13.04
N PHE A 753 22.84 -8.18 12.46
CA PHE A 753 21.67 -8.89 12.98
C PHE A 753 22.02 -10.15 13.78
N ALA A 754 23.33 -10.41 14.02
CA ALA A 754 23.80 -11.56 14.77
C ALA A 754 23.02 -11.69 16.10
N THR A 755 22.26 -12.78 16.20
CA THR A 755 21.31 -13.04 17.28
C THR A 755 22.03 -13.25 18.59
N ARG A 756 21.59 -12.54 19.65
CA ARG A 756 22.08 -12.76 21.02
C ARG A 756 21.59 -14.10 21.55
N ASN A 757 22.47 -14.85 22.21
CA ASN A 757 22.07 -15.98 23.04
C ASN A 757 21.57 -15.46 24.39
N ALA A 758 20.25 -15.42 24.58
CA ALA A 758 19.64 -14.95 25.82
C ALA A 758 19.79 -15.99 26.96
N CYS A 759 20.20 -15.56 28.15
CA CYS A 759 20.08 -16.37 29.37
C CYS A 759 18.58 -16.62 29.64
N LYS A 760 18.21 -17.91 29.68
CA LYS A 760 16.90 -18.39 30.16
C LYS A 760 16.94 -18.83 31.64
N CYS A 761 18.02 -18.50 32.34
CA CYS A 761 18.36 -19.01 33.65
C CYS A 761 17.88 -18.07 34.76
N ASP A 762 17.06 -18.57 35.69
CA ASP A 762 16.77 -17.90 36.96
C ASP A 762 17.99 -17.99 37.88
N ALA A 763 18.33 -16.87 38.52
CA ALA A 763 19.63 -16.57 39.12
C ALA A 763 19.93 -17.31 40.45
N THR A 764 19.40 -18.51 40.71
CA THR A 764 19.48 -19.13 42.04
C THR A 764 20.21 -20.47 42.14
N ASP A 765 20.62 -21.12 41.04
CA ASP A 765 21.16 -22.51 41.12
C ASP A 765 22.45 -22.79 40.31
N HIS A 766 23.39 -21.84 40.24
CA HIS A 766 24.68 -22.08 39.60
C HIS A 766 25.84 -22.01 40.60
N LEU A 767 26.70 -23.03 40.60
CA LEU A 767 28.02 -23.00 41.22
C LEU A 767 28.86 -21.93 40.51
N VAL A 768 28.91 -20.75 41.10
CA VAL A 768 29.72 -19.61 40.63
C VAL A 768 31.18 -19.86 41.00
N ALA A 769 32.07 -19.87 40.00
CA ALA A 769 33.51 -19.94 40.21
C ALA A 769 34.13 -18.55 39.96
N THR A 770 35.07 -18.14 40.80
CA THR A 770 35.78 -16.86 40.62
C THR A 770 36.72 -16.86 39.42
N SER A 771 37.15 -18.05 39.00
CA SER A 771 37.96 -18.26 37.81
C SER A 771 37.73 -19.65 37.20
N PHE A 772 38.03 -19.78 35.91
CA PHE A 772 37.99 -21.05 35.19
C PHE A 772 39.15 -21.14 34.20
N GLU A 773 39.94 -22.20 34.31
CA GLU A 773 41.05 -22.48 33.41
C GLU A 773 40.57 -23.37 32.24
N SER A 774 40.57 -22.80 31.03
CA SER A 774 40.28 -23.58 29.83
C SER A 774 41.57 -24.14 29.24
N ARG A 775 41.81 -25.43 29.43
CA ARG A 775 42.97 -26.13 28.84
C ARG A 775 42.99 -26.10 27.30
N ARG A 776 41.82 -25.97 26.67
CA ARG A 776 41.69 -25.90 25.20
C ARG A 776 42.18 -24.55 24.65
N LEU A 777 41.91 -23.49 25.40
CA LEU A 777 42.24 -22.12 24.99
C LEU A 777 43.56 -21.62 25.59
N ASP A 778 44.15 -22.40 26.51
CA ASP A 778 45.32 -22.01 27.30
C ASP A 778 45.12 -20.62 27.95
N PHE A 779 43.92 -20.42 28.52
CA PHE A 779 43.50 -19.14 29.07
C PHE A 779 42.67 -19.33 30.34
N MET A 780 42.91 -18.47 31.32
CA MET A 780 42.16 -18.41 32.57
C MET A 780 41.19 -17.24 32.52
N PHE A 781 39.90 -17.54 32.55
CA PHE A 781 38.85 -16.54 32.65
C PHE A 781 38.64 -16.18 34.11
N GLU A 782 38.67 -14.90 34.42
CA GLU A 782 38.40 -14.37 35.76
C GLU A 782 37.18 -13.45 35.74
N LYS A 783 36.50 -13.38 36.88
CA LYS A 783 35.41 -12.43 37.08
C LYS A 783 35.91 -10.98 36.99
N ASP A 784 35.08 -10.11 36.41
CA ASP A 784 35.29 -8.68 36.16
C ASP A 784 36.46 -8.38 35.18
N GLN A 785 36.90 -9.39 34.42
CA GLN A 785 37.97 -9.27 33.44
C GLN A 785 37.42 -8.85 32.06
N TYR A 786 38.12 -7.91 31.41
CA TYR A 786 37.94 -7.68 29.98
C TYR A 786 38.78 -8.67 29.18
N VAL A 787 38.16 -9.31 28.19
CA VAL A 787 38.83 -10.26 27.30
C VAL A 787 38.45 -10.00 25.87
N ARG A 788 39.37 -10.29 24.95
CA ARG A 788 39.09 -10.22 23.51
C ARG A 788 38.75 -11.62 23.02
N ILE A 789 37.53 -11.81 22.53
CA ILE A 789 36.99 -13.12 22.15
C ILE A 789 36.71 -13.16 20.65
N LYS A 790 36.97 -14.32 20.04
CA LYS A 790 36.49 -14.70 18.71
C LYS A 790 35.73 -16.01 18.84
N ASP A 791 34.45 -16.04 18.51
CA ASP A 791 33.56 -17.21 18.66
C ASP A 791 33.20 -17.87 17.31
N THR A 792 32.39 -18.93 17.34
CA THR A 792 31.91 -19.71 16.19
C THR A 792 30.66 -19.12 15.52
N SER A 793 30.07 -18.03 16.03
CA SER A 793 28.74 -17.52 15.65
C SER A 793 28.64 -16.81 14.28
N GLY A 794 29.61 -17.05 13.37
CA GLY A 794 29.58 -16.55 12.00
C GLY A 794 30.16 -15.15 11.77
N ASN A 795 30.71 -14.50 12.80
CA ASN A 795 31.45 -13.24 12.67
C ASN A 795 32.97 -13.50 12.69
N PHE A 796 33.67 -13.20 11.59
CA PHE A 796 35.13 -13.41 11.48
C PHE A 796 35.98 -12.41 12.31
N GLU A 797 35.35 -11.47 13.03
CA GLU A 797 36.00 -10.38 13.74
C GLU A 797 35.92 -10.55 15.27
N ALA A 798 37.01 -10.24 15.96
CA ALA A 798 37.10 -10.35 17.42
C ALA A 798 36.36 -9.20 18.12
N TYR A 799 35.67 -9.48 19.21
CA TYR A 799 34.95 -8.51 20.05
C TYR A 799 35.55 -8.42 21.45
N ILE A 800 35.23 -7.37 22.19
CA ILE A 800 35.61 -7.21 23.60
C ILE A 800 34.44 -7.66 24.47
N ALA A 801 34.72 -8.44 25.49
CA ALA A 801 33.74 -8.92 26.46
C ALA A 801 34.18 -8.56 27.87
N LEU A 802 33.28 -7.99 28.66
CA LEU A 802 33.41 -7.91 30.11
C LEU A 802 32.82 -9.17 30.72
N VAL A 803 33.64 -9.99 31.37
CA VAL A 803 33.22 -11.23 32.03
C VAL A 803 32.66 -10.89 33.41
N HIS A 804 31.35 -11.04 33.61
CA HIS A 804 30.73 -10.84 34.93
C HIS A 804 30.79 -12.09 35.81
N ASP A 805 30.76 -13.27 35.18
CA ASP A 805 30.78 -14.55 35.89
C ASP A 805 31.23 -15.71 34.99
N VAL A 806 31.71 -16.79 35.62
CA VAL A 806 32.12 -18.03 34.97
C VAL A 806 31.52 -19.23 35.68
N SER A 807 30.80 -20.06 34.92
CA SER A 807 30.21 -21.30 35.43
C SER A 807 30.91 -22.52 34.85
N PRO A 808 31.38 -23.47 35.68
CA PRO A 808 32.03 -24.70 35.23
C PRO A 808 31.04 -25.74 34.65
N GLY A 809 29.73 -25.47 34.68
CA GLY A 809 28.67 -26.42 34.29
C GLY A 809 28.18 -27.30 35.45
N SER A 810 26.93 -27.76 35.37
CA SER A 810 26.28 -28.68 36.32
C SER A 810 25.77 -29.93 35.59
N ALA A 811 25.69 -31.07 36.29
CA ALA A 811 25.33 -32.37 35.70
C ALA A 811 23.90 -32.43 35.12
N ASP A 812 23.00 -31.49 35.46
CA ASP A 812 21.56 -31.60 35.16
C ASP A 812 21.03 -30.64 34.07
N CYS A 813 21.82 -29.70 33.55
CA CYS A 813 21.40 -28.87 32.40
C CYS A 813 22.59 -28.27 31.62
N VAL A 814 22.64 -28.55 30.31
CA VAL A 814 23.61 -28.10 29.28
C VAL A 814 25.09 -28.30 29.65
N ASN A 815 25.66 -29.36 29.08
CA ASN A 815 26.93 -30.02 29.41
C ASN A 815 28.25 -29.23 29.19
N THR A 816 28.27 -27.89 29.20
CA THR A 816 29.45 -27.11 28.80
C THR A 816 29.73 -25.91 29.71
N PRO A 817 30.99 -25.67 30.13
CA PRO A 817 31.40 -24.45 30.83
C PRO A 817 31.03 -23.19 30.03
N HIS A 818 30.59 -22.12 30.68
CA HIS A 818 30.13 -20.91 30.01
C HIS A 818 30.45 -19.61 30.78
N LEU A 819 30.49 -18.51 30.02
CA LEU A 819 30.74 -17.15 30.49
C LEU A 819 29.44 -16.34 30.46
N ILE A 820 29.24 -15.50 31.48
CA ILE A 820 28.20 -14.47 31.51
C ILE A 820 28.88 -13.12 31.22
N ILE A 821 28.55 -12.46 30.10
CA ILE A 821 29.31 -11.31 29.60
C ILE A 821 28.45 -10.09 29.21
N THR A 822 29.07 -8.90 29.25
CA THR A 822 28.64 -7.76 28.42
C THR A 822 29.51 -7.70 27.17
N LYS A 823 28.89 -7.69 25.99
CA LYS A 823 29.57 -7.72 24.69
C LYS A 823 29.72 -6.31 24.08
N TYR A 824 30.90 -6.03 23.54
CA TYR A 824 31.27 -4.80 22.86
C TYR A 824 31.89 -5.09 21.48
N SER A 825 31.29 -4.55 20.42
CA SER A 825 31.92 -4.57 19.09
C SER A 825 32.65 -3.26 18.81
N PHE A 826 33.60 -3.27 17.89
CA PHE A 826 34.28 -2.05 17.47
C PHE A 826 33.38 -1.25 16.51
N PHE A 827 33.25 0.05 16.74
CA PHE A 827 32.28 0.91 16.03
C PHE A 827 32.66 1.09 14.54
N ASN A 828 33.95 1.26 14.24
CA ASN A 828 34.52 1.39 12.90
C ASN A 828 34.46 0.11 12.04
N HIS A 829 34.20 -1.05 12.63
CA HIS A 829 33.97 -2.30 11.88
C HIS A 829 32.56 -2.34 11.24
N THR A 830 31.71 -1.35 11.53
CA THR A 830 30.41 -1.13 10.89
C THR A 830 30.60 -0.44 9.53
N LYS A 831 31.04 -1.18 8.51
CA LYS A 831 31.41 -0.68 7.16
C LYS A 831 30.30 0.06 6.38
N LEU A 832 29.10 0.19 6.93
CA LEU A 832 27.94 0.79 6.26
C LEU A 832 27.90 2.34 6.34
N LEU A 833 28.62 2.95 7.29
CA LEU A 833 28.52 4.39 7.58
C LEU A 833 29.69 5.22 7.03
N TRP A 834 30.80 4.59 6.62
CA TRP A 834 31.98 5.28 6.09
C TRP A 834 32.65 4.44 5.01
N ASP A 835 32.27 4.65 3.76
CA ASP A 835 33.01 4.13 2.60
C ASP A 835 33.33 5.29 1.65
N SER A 836 34.43 5.98 1.94
CA SER A 836 35.03 6.96 1.05
C SER A 836 36.53 6.76 1.13
N GLU A 837 37.09 6.07 0.13
CA GLU A 837 38.53 6.05 -0.14
C GLU A 837 39.08 7.48 -0.40
N SER A 838 38.21 8.48 -0.56
CA SER A 838 38.55 9.91 -0.68
C SER A 838 38.77 10.67 0.65
N SER A 839 38.51 10.07 1.82
CA SER A 839 38.67 10.74 3.13
C SER A 839 39.93 10.32 3.93
N LEU A 840 40.87 9.63 3.27
CA LEU A 840 42.11 9.13 3.90
C LEU A 840 43.18 10.18 4.25
N ASN A 841 42.90 11.48 4.08
CA ASN A 841 43.86 12.54 4.44
C ASN A 841 43.54 13.27 5.76
N GLY A 842 42.55 12.81 6.54
CA GLY A 842 42.09 13.56 7.73
C GLY A 842 41.66 12.77 8.98
N HIS A 843 41.83 11.45 9.07
CA HIS A 843 41.41 10.73 10.27
C HIS A 843 42.41 10.86 11.43
N ASN A 844 41.91 11.31 12.58
CA ASN A 844 42.57 11.17 13.88
C ASN A 844 42.81 9.67 14.14
N LYS A 845 44.02 9.29 14.60
CA LYS A 845 44.43 7.90 14.93
C LYS A 845 43.51 7.13 15.90
N ASN A 846 42.46 7.76 16.43
CA ASN A 846 41.63 7.28 17.53
C ASN A 846 40.31 6.59 17.10
N ASP A 847 39.94 6.58 15.81
CA ASP A 847 38.67 5.97 15.35
C ASP A 847 38.61 4.44 15.55
N HIS A 848 39.76 3.78 15.74
CA HIS A 848 39.83 2.35 16.08
C HIS A 848 39.54 2.04 17.57
N ARG A 849 39.24 3.06 18.39
CA ARG A 849 39.08 2.95 19.85
C ARG A 849 37.67 3.23 20.36
N GLU A 850 36.72 3.45 19.46
CA GLU A 850 35.30 3.57 19.82
C GLU A 850 34.62 2.19 19.80
N LEU A 851 33.96 1.84 20.90
CA LEU A 851 33.22 0.60 21.06
C LEU A 851 31.70 0.84 21.03
N LEU A 852 30.97 -0.20 20.67
CA LEU A 852 29.52 -0.26 20.58
C LEU A 852 29.01 -1.35 21.52
N LEU A 853 28.28 -0.95 22.57
CA LEU A 853 27.74 -1.86 23.59
C LEU A 853 26.54 -2.64 23.01
N HIS A 854 26.45 -3.95 23.27
CA HIS A 854 25.30 -4.75 22.83
C HIS A 854 24.29 -4.84 23.96
N CYS A 855 23.03 -4.46 23.73
CA CYS A 855 21.94 -4.54 24.72
C CYS A 855 20.64 -5.13 24.14
N ARG A 856 19.84 -5.82 24.95
CA ARG A 856 18.52 -6.31 24.54
C ARG A 856 17.46 -5.22 24.66
N THR A 857 17.54 -4.39 25.69
CA THR A 857 16.63 -3.27 25.89
C THR A 857 17.37 -2.10 26.54
N ALA A 858 17.06 -0.87 26.11
CA ALA A 858 17.67 0.34 26.69
C ALA A 858 17.50 0.43 28.23
N LYS A 859 16.36 -0.06 28.74
CA LYS A 859 16.01 -0.04 30.18
C LYS A 859 16.91 -0.93 31.04
N LYS A 860 17.45 -2.01 30.47
CA LYS A 860 18.28 -3.00 31.17
C LYS A 860 19.75 -2.94 30.74
N MET A 861 20.11 -1.97 29.91
CA MET A 861 21.44 -1.81 29.33
C MET A 861 22.55 -1.90 30.38
N GLY A 862 23.45 -2.88 30.24
CA GLY A 862 24.57 -3.08 31.16
C GLY A 862 24.18 -3.60 32.55
N THR A 863 22.93 -4.04 32.76
CA THR A 863 22.51 -4.74 33.99
C THR A 863 22.72 -6.25 33.83
N PHE A 864 22.83 -6.99 34.94
CA PHE A 864 23.00 -8.44 34.92
C PHE A 864 21.92 -9.18 34.08
N SER A 865 20.67 -8.70 34.13
CA SER A 865 19.55 -9.26 33.35
C SER A 865 19.64 -9.02 31.83
N ASP A 866 20.61 -8.23 31.39
CA ASP A 866 20.93 -7.92 30.00
C ASP A 866 22.27 -8.53 29.56
N ASN A 867 22.87 -9.39 30.38
CA ASN A 867 24.09 -10.09 30.03
C ASN A 867 23.83 -11.19 28.98
N GLU A 868 24.85 -11.51 28.21
CA GLU A 868 24.86 -12.57 27.20
C GLU A 868 25.61 -13.80 27.72
N ILE A 869 25.17 -15.00 27.35
CA ILE A 869 25.87 -16.25 27.71
C ILE A 869 26.64 -16.75 26.49
N VAL A 870 27.92 -17.02 26.71
CA VAL A 870 28.82 -17.59 25.70
C VAL A 870 29.40 -18.89 26.25
N ALA A 871 29.12 -20.01 25.60
CA ALA A 871 29.76 -21.28 25.97
C ALA A 871 31.26 -21.20 25.67
N ILE A 872 32.09 -21.66 26.61
CA ILE A 872 33.55 -21.64 26.46
C ILE A 872 33.95 -22.51 25.27
N ASP A 873 33.19 -23.56 24.95
CA ASP A 873 33.44 -24.43 23.79
C ASP A 873 33.21 -23.73 22.45
N ASP A 874 32.36 -22.70 22.40
CA ASP A 874 32.10 -21.90 21.19
C ASP A 874 33.18 -20.85 20.91
N ILE A 875 34.13 -20.66 21.83
CA ILE A 875 35.22 -19.69 21.68
C ILE A 875 36.32 -20.31 20.82
N ASN A 876 36.61 -19.74 19.64
CA ASN A 876 37.68 -20.19 18.77
C ASN A 876 39.05 -19.65 19.21
N TRP A 877 39.07 -18.41 19.71
CA TRP A 877 40.28 -17.75 20.17
C TRP A 877 39.94 -16.73 21.26
N VAL A 878 40.81 -16.63 22.26
CA VAL A 878 40.76 -15.61 23.30
C VAL A 878 42.15 -14.99 23.44
N GLY A 879 42.20 -13.69 23.67
CA GLY A 879 43.43 -12.99 24.01
C GLY A 879 43.18 -11.93 25.07
N PRO A 880 44.22 -11.56 25.84
CA PRO A 880 44.12 -10.47 26.80
C PRO A 880 43.89 -9.15 26.07
N VAL A 881 43.11 -8.26 26.68
CA VAL A 881 43.23 -6.83 26.40
C VAL A 881 44.50 -6.33 27.11
N GLY A 882 45.17 -5.29 26.59
CA GLY A 882 46.43 -4.81 27.18
C GLY A 882 46.32 -4.49 28.69
N PHE A 883 47.43 -4.53 29.42
CA PHE A 883 47.46 -4.36 30.89
C PHE A 883 46.79 -3.07 31.39
N ASP A 884 46.77 -2.02 30.55
CA ASP A 884 46.20 -0.70 30.84
C ASP A 884 44.84 -0.43 30.15
N PHE A 885 44.13 -1.48 29.69
CA PHE A 885 42.84 -1.31 29.01
C PHE A 885 41.79 -0.69 29.94
N TYR A 886 41.22 0.44 29.51
CA TYR A 886 40.13 1.12 30.22
C TYR A 886 39.02 1.51 29.24
N LEU A 887 37.75 1.28 29.63
CA LEU A 887 36.58 1.61 28.81
C LEU A 887 35.70 2.66 29.49
N THR A 888 35.59 3.84 28.86
CA THR A 888 34.77 4.95 29.34
C THR A 888 33.44 5.04 28.61
N HIS A 889 32.33 5.04 29.35
CA HIS A 889 31.01 5.34 28.81
C HIS A 889 30.75 6.85 28.86
N CYS A 890 30.54 7.48 27.70
CA CYS A 890 30.42 8.94 27.61
C CYS A 890 29.24 9.38 26.74
N ALA A 891 28.68 10.55 27.01
CA ALA A 891 27.62 11.13 26.19
C ALA A 891 28.17 11.84 24.94
N GLU A 892 29.38 12.40 25.05
CA GLU A 892 30.06 13.18 24.02
C GLU A 892 31.43 12.57 23.73
N ARG A 893 31.98 12.87 22.56
CA ARG A 893 33.25 12.30 22.13
C ARG A 893 34.39 12.93 22.95
N PRO A 894 35.27 12.15 23.59
CA PRO A 894 36.41 12.70 24.32
C PRO A 894 37.37 13.45 23.40
N GLU A 895 37.79 14.65 23.77
CA GLU A 895 38.73 15.47 22.98
C GLU A 895 40.16 14.90 23.01
N LYS A 896 40.53 14.18 24.08
CA LYS A 896 41.80 13.48 24.25
C LYS A 896 41.53 12.12 24.87
N LEU A 897 42.26 11.10 24.41
CA LEU A 897 42.21 9.73 24.90
C LEU A 897 43.63 9.33 25.27
N ASP A 898 43.81 8.75 26.45
CA ASP A 898 45.09 8.16 26.85
C ASP A 898 45.44 6.96 25.96
N ALA A 899 46.69 6.50 25.96
CA ALA A 899 47.20 5.52 24.97
C ALA A 899 46.38 4.22 24.89
N ASP A 900 45.84 3.78 26.02
CA ASP A 900 45.11 2.50 26.17
C ASP A 900 43.61 2.68 26.50
N GLU A 901 43.08 3.91 26.40
CA GLU A 901 41.68 4.22 26.67
C GLU A 901 40.78 3.98 25.44
N PHE A 902 39.70 3.23 25.66
CA PHE A 902 38.58 3.02 24.76
C PHE A 902 37.35 3.75 25.28
N PHE A 903 36.44 4.13 24.39
CA PHE A 903 35.22 4.84 24.79
C PHE A 903 33.98 4.29 24.07
N CYS A 904 32.82 4.44 24.70
CA CYS A 904 31.56 3.93 24.20
C CYS A 904 30.46 4.99 24.39
N ARG A 905 29.94 5.51 23.28
CA ARG A 905 28.83 6.50 23.27
C ARG A 905 27.48 5.90 22.94
N PHE A 906 27.50 4.81 22.19
CA PHE A 906 26.31 4.18 21.64
C PHE A 906 26.22 2.73 22.05
N ALA A 907 24.98 2.26 22.17
CA ALA A 907 24.63 0.87 22.25
C ALA A 907 23.84 0.46 21.01
N ARG A 908 23.90 -0.83 20.66
CA ARG A 908 23.03 -1.43 19.66
C ARG A 908 22.05 -2.40 20.30
N SER A 909 20.86 -2.48 19.72
CA SER A 909 19.84 -3.48 20.05
C SER A 909 19.25 -4.08 18.78
N VAL A 910 19.02 -5.40 18.80
CA VAL A 910 18.44 -6.15 17.68
C VAL A 910 17.21 -6.90 18.19
N GLN A 911 16.03 -6.61 17.62
CA GLN A 911 14.76 -7.29 17.91
C GLN A 911 13.93 -7.39 16.62
N ASP A 912 13.29 -8.54 16.37
CA ASP A 912 12.33 -8.75 15.26
C ASP A 912 12.80 -8.14 13.92
N ASP A 913 14.00 -8.53 13.48
CA ASP A 913 14.67 -8.04 12.26
C ASP A 913 14.90 -6.51 12.18
N SER A 914 14.89 -5.82 13.33
CA SER A 914 15.14 -4.38 13.45
C SER A 914 16.41 -4.10 14.26
N LEU A 915 17.31 -3.27 13.71
CA LEU A 915 18.51 -2.77 14.40
C LEU A 915 18.26 -1.35 14.92
N THR A 916 18.47 -1.12 16.21
CA THR A 916 18.35 0.19 16.84
C THR A 916 19.69 0.61 17.45
N LEU A 917 20.19 1.80 17.08
CA LEU A 917 21.30 2.47 17.77
C LEU A 917 20.74 3.42 18.83
N LEU A 918 21.25 3.31 20.04
CA LEU A 918 20.79 4.03 21.22
C LEU A 918 21.97 4.77 21.84
N PRO A 919 21.80 5.99 22.39
CA PRO A 919 22.82 6.54 23.27
C PRO A 919 22.96 5.65 24.52
N ILE A 920 24.15 5.66 25.11
CA ILE A 920 24.39 4.95 26.37
C ILE A 920 23.45 5.47 27.46
N SER A 921 22.84 4.52 28.18
CA SER A 921 21.87 4.84 29.23
C SER A 921 22.50 5.67 30.35
N PRO A 922 21.80 6.68 30.90
CA PRO A 922 22.37 7.62 31.86
C PRO A 922 22.98 7.01 33.12
N HIS A 923 22.55 5.81 33.53
CA HIS A 923 23.12 5.14 34.71
C HIS A 923 24.55 4.62 34.48
N LEU A 924 24.95 4.41 33.22
CA LEU A 924 26.31 4.03 32.84
C LEU A 924 27.22 5.26 32.67
N LEU A 925 26.64 6.46 32.56
CA LEU A 925 27.40 7.71 32.49
C LEU A 925 27.88 8.16 33.87
N ALA A 926 29.03 8.83 33.90
CA ALA A 926 29.54 9.48 35.09
C ALA A 926 28.54 10.55 35.59
N PRO A 927 28.43 10.81 36.91
CA PRO A 927 27.42 11.71 37.45
C PRO A 927 27.40 13.13 36.86
N HIS A 928 28.55 13.62 36.38
CA HIS A 928 28.69 14.93 35.75
C HIS A 928 28.19 14.98 34.29
N ASP A 929 28.15 13.83 33.60
CA ASP A 929 27.70 13.68 32.21
C ASP A 929 26.21 13.33 32.10
N ARG A 930 25.55 13.02 33.23
CA ARG A 930 24.10 12.78 33.29
C ARG A 930 23.37 14.10 33.03
N ARG A 931 22.93 14.32 31.78
CA ARG A 931 22.18 15.53 31.36
C ARG A 931 21.10 15.91 32.38
N LYS A 932 21.05 17.19 32.77
CA LYS A 932 19.99 17.75 33.62
C LYS A 932 18.63 17.60 32.93
N ASN A 933 17.65 17.00 33.61
CA ASN A 933 16.27 16.91 33.13
C ASN A 933 15.69 18.32 32.86
N ARG A 934 15.53 18.69 31.58
CA ARG A 934 14.65 19.80 31.19
C ARG A 934 13.22 19.27 31.27
N GLY A 935 12.51 19.56 32.35
CA GLY A 935 11.09 19.19 32.42
C GLY A 935 10.25 20.22 31.67
N PHE A 936 9.37 19.76 30.78
CA PHE A 936 8.49 20.61 30.00
C PHE A 936 7.29 21.04 30.87
N PRO A 937 6.93 22.33 30.92
CA PRO A 937 5.92 22.82 31.85
C PRO A 937 4.47 22.46 31.45
N ASP A 938 4.24 21.93 30.24
CA ASP A 938 2.92 21.58 29.72
C ASP A 938 2.94 20.19 29.03
N ALA A 939 1.80 19.48 29.04
CA ALA A 939 1.65 18.13 28.44
C ALA A 939 1.37 18.17 26.93
N SER A 940 1.44 19.36 26.32
CA SER A 940 1.23 19.57 24.89
C SER A 940 2.45 19.09 24.07
N PRO A 941 2.26 18.42 22.91
CA PRO A 941 3.33 17.86 22.09
C PRO A 941 4.34 18.90 21.58
N GLY A 942 3.97 20.17 21.53
CA GLY A 942 4.85 21.29 21.20
C GLY A 942 4.78 21.73 19.74
N HIS A 943 5.74 22.57 19.35
CA HIS A 943 5.81 23.21 18.03
C HIS A 943 6.77 22.47 17.09
N VAL A 944 6.45 22.45 15.80
CA VAL A 944 7.30 21.88 14.75
C VAL A 944 7.72 22.98 13.78
N ILE A 945 9.01 23.02 13.49
CA ILE A 945 9.58 23.85 12.43
C ILE A 945 10.05 22.93 11.30
N ASP A 946 9.51 23.18 10.12
CA ASP A 946 9.77 22.39 8.92
C ASP A 946 10.81 23.09 8.04
N LEU A 947 11.98 22.49 7.91
CA LEU A 947 13.04 23.01 7.06
C LEU A 947 12.91 22.55 5.61
N THR A 948 11.95 21.67 5.31
CA THR A 948 11.79 21.00 4.01
C THR A 948 10.32 20.92 3.60
N PRO A 949 9.59 22.05 3.49
CA PRO A 949 8.14 22.06 3.23
C PRO A 949 7.72 21.44 1.89
N GLY A 950 8.64 21.32 0.93
CA GLY A 950 8.43 20.64 -0.34
C GLY A 950 8.37 19.12 -0.26
N VAL A 951 8.73 18.50 0.87
CA VAL A 951 8.54 17.07 1.12
C VAL A 951 7.31 16.86 1.99
N LEU A 952 6.19 16.56 1.34
CA LEU A 952 4.92 16.33 2.02
C LEU A 952 4.93 15.01 2.80
N GLY A 953 4.17 14.94 3.89
CA GLY A 953 3.96 13.73 4.68
C GLY A 953 4.60 13.74 6.07
N PRO A 954 5.88 14.11 6.26
CA PRO A 954 6.48 14.28 7.57
C PRO A 954 5.70 15.24 8.48
N MET A 955 5.41 16.45 8.00
CA MET A 955 4.64 17.44 8.76
C MET A 955 3.20 16.96 9.03
N GLU A 956 2.57 16.22 8.11
CA GLU A 956 1.24 15.62 8.29
C GLU A 956 1.25 14.53 9.37
N GLY A 957 2.30 13.70 9.40
CA GLY A 957 2.50 12.70 10.44
C GLY A 957 2.61 13.34 11.84
N PHE A 958 3.42 14.38 11.98
CA PHE A 958 3.54 15.14 13.23
C PHE A 958 2.24 15.87 13.60
N SER A 959 1.56 16.50 12.64
CA SER A 959 0.28 17.16 12.87
C SER A 959 -0.80 16.16 13.36
N SER A 960 -0.86 14.97 12.76
CA SER A 960 -1.78 13.90 13.17
C SER A 960 -1.50 13.35 14.59
N ALA A 961 -0.27 13.48 15.08
CA ALA A 961 0.12 13.13 16.46
C ALA A 961 -0.17 14.26 17.48
N GLY A 962 -0.66 15.42 16.99
CA GLY A 962 -1.08 16.57 17.80
C GLY A 962 -0.04 17.67 17.96
N TYR A 963 1.04 17.66 17.16
CA TYR A 963 2.03 18.75 17.16
C TYR A 963 1.51 19.96 16.35
N HIS A 964 1.94 21.18 16.73
CA HIS A 964 1.55 22.40 16.03
C HIS A 964 2.61 22.85 15.00
N PRO A 965 2.29 22.90 13.70
CA PRO A 965 3.17 23.47 12.68
C PRO A 965 3.36 24.97 12.93
N PHE A 966 4.58 25.39 13.24
CA PHE A 966 4.88 26.77 13.61
C PHE A 966 5.36 27.60 12.41
N ALA A 967 6.40 27.13 11.72
CA ALA A 967 6.96 27.80 10.55
C ALA A 967 7.60 26.84 9.56
N ALA A 968 7.66 27.26 8.29
CA ALA A 968 8.44 26.61 7.24
C ALA A 968 9.50 27.53 6.65
N PHE A 969 10.69 26.97 6.38
CA PHE A 969 11.84 27.65 5.79
C PHE A 969 12.18 27.05 4.43
N GLY A 970 12.66 27.87 3.49
CA GLY A 970 12.88 27.43 2.11
C GLY A 970 11.59 27.31 1.29
N PHE A 971 10.53 28.01 1.71
CA PHE A 971 9.19 27.90 1.13
C PHE A 971 9.12 28.56 -0.25
N SER A 972 8.63 27.82 -1.24
CA SER A 972 8.39 28.33 -2.58
C SER A 972 6.89 28.31 -2.93
N GLU A 973 6.32 29.50 -3.16
CA GLU A 973 4.90 29.67 -3.51
C GLU A 973 4.47 28.85 -4.74
N ARG A 974 5.41 28.53 -5.65
CA ARG A 974 5.13 27.78 -6.88
C ARG A 974 4.97 26.27 -6.68
N VAL A 975 5.64 25.70 -5.68
CA VAL A 975 5.72 24.23 -5.49
C VAL A 975 5.17 23.77 -4.13
N ASP A 976 5.19 24.63 -3.11
CA ASP A 976 4.82 24.27 -1.74
C ASP A 976 3.42 24.79 -1.33
N ALA A 977 2.63 25.24 -2.31
CA ALA A 977 1.28 25.80 -2.08
C ALA A 977 0.39 24.83 -1.27
N THR A 978 0.51 23.51 -1.49
CA THR A 978 -0.21 22.47 -0.75
C THR A 978 0.11 22.53 0.76
N TRP A 979 1.37 22.77 1.14
CA TRP A 979 1.79 22.89 2.54
C TRP A 979 1.12 24.09 3.21
N LYS A 980 1.12 25.25 2.53
CA LYS A 980 0.54 26.49 3.07
C LYS A 980 -0.98 26.49 3.12
N ILE A 981 -1.65 25.85 2.17
CA ILE A 981 -3.12 25.69 2.19
C ILE A 981 -3.54 24.78 3.36
N ARG A 982 -2.76 23.73 3.66
CA ARG A 982 -3.01 22.82 4.79
C ARG A 982 -2.76 23.49 6.14
N TYR A 983 -1.74 24.34 6.23
CA TYR A 983 -1.34 25.03 7.45
C TYR A 983 -1.41 26.57 7.29
N PRO A 984 -2.62 27.13 7.13
CA PRO A 984 -2.79 28.53 6.72
C PRO A 984 -2.24 29.53 7.75
N THR A 985 -2.26 29.16 9.03
CA THR A 985 -1.83 30.01 10.16
C THR A 985 -0.32 29.99 10.40
N SER A 986 0.43 29.07 9.81
CA SER A 986 1.88 28.90 10.04
C SER A 986 2.69 29.90 9.21
N ALA A 987 3.78 30.44 9.75
CA ALA A 987 4.64 31.37 9.02
C ALA A 987 5.42 30.64 7.91
N VAL A 988 5.70 31.33 6.80
CA VAL A 988 6.52 30.80 5.70
C VAL A 988 7.60 31.82 5.34
N PHE A 989 8.82 31.35 5.14
CA PHE A 989 9.97 32.18 4.79
C PHE A 989 10.62 31.66 3.51
N ASP A 990 10.75 32.55 2.53
CA ASP A 990 11.42 32.30 1.24
C ASP A 990 12.93 32.47 1.38
N GLY A 991 13.71 31.47 0.95
CA GLY A 991 15.17 31.43 1.08
C GLY A 991 15.70 30.26 1.92
N CYS A 992 16.96 29.90 1.72
CA CYS A 992 17.58 28.78 2.45
C CYS A 992 17.85 29.15 3.92
N PHE A 993 17.72 28.16 4.81
CA PHE A 993 17.82 28.35 6.26
C PHE A 993 19.12 29.06 6.71
N PRO A 994 20.32 28.77 6.16
CA PRO A 994 21.55 29.48 6.54
C PRO A 994 21.52 30.99 6.27
N ASN A 995 20.95 31.42 5.14
CA ASN A 995 20.87 32.85 4.79
C ASN A 995 19.81 33.56 5.63
N LEU A 996 18.64 32.92 5.79
CA LEU A 996 17.57 33.43 6.63
C LEU A 996 18.00 33.57 8.10
N ARG A 997 18.81 32.63 8.59
CA ARG A 997 19.42 32.69 9.92
C ARG A 997 20.22 33.99 10.11
N GLU A 998 20.97 34.44 9.11
CA GLU A 998 21.71 35.71 9.17
C GLU A 998 20.75 36.91 9.12
N ASP A 999 19.75 36.89 8.23
CA ASP A 999 18.77 37.97 8.12
C ASP A 999 17.94 38.18 9.40
N PHE A 1000 17.61 37.11 10.13
CA PHE A 1000 16.97 37.19 11.44
C PHE A 1000 17.91 37.62 12.56
N LYS A 1001 19.20 37.24 12.51
CA LYS A 1001 20.21 37.76 13.45
C LYS A 1001 20.42 39.27 13.29
N GLU A 1002 20.28 39.75 12.07
CA GLU A 1002 20.47 41.16 11.70
C GLU A 1002 19.17 41.99 11.69
N ASP A 1003 18.06 41.43 12.19
CA ASP A 1003 16.75 42.09 12.30
C ASP A 1003 16.20 42.61 10.95
N ARG A 1004 16.62 42.01 9.82
CA ARG A 1004 16.20 42.39 8.46
C ARG A 1004 14.80 41.84 8.10
N LEU A 1005 14.29 40.87 8.85
CA LEU A 1005 12.98 40.23 8.63
C LEU A 1005 12.05 40.40 9.84
N PRO A 1006 10.78 40.77 9.63
CA PRO A 1006 9.81 40.91 10.71
C PRO A 1006 9.34 39.53 11.22
N GLY A 1007 9.36 39.31 12.54
CA GLY A 1007 8.84 38.10 13.19
C GLY A 1007 9.83 37.45 14.15
N ARG A 1008 9.46 36.30 14.73
CA ARG A 1008 10.38 35.47 15.53
C ARG A 1008 10.68 34.18 14.78
N LEU A 1009 11.97 33.83 14.65
CA LEU A 1009 12.39 32.56 14.04
C LEU A 1009 11.93 31.34 14.86
N TRP A 1010 11.80 31.50 16.18
CA TRP A 1010 11.48 30.44 17.13
C TRP A 1010 10.22 30.74 17.95
N PRO A 1011 9.46 29.70 18.37
CA PRO A 1011 8.30 29.86 19.24
C PRO A 1011 8.67 30.52 20.58
N PRO A 1012 7.83 31.41 21.13
CA PRO A 1012 8.05 31.97 22.46
C PRO A 1012 8.00 30.87 23.53
N GLY A 1013 8.96 30.88 24.46
CA GLY A 1013 9.28 29.75 25.33
C GLY A 1013 8.15 29.23 26.20
N ASN A 1014 8.12 27.88 26.34
CA ASN A 1014 7.48 27.00 27.34
C ASN A 1014 6.94 25.69 26.74
N LEU A 1015 7.04 25.48 25.42
CA LEU A 1015 6.63 24.25 24.75
C LEU A 1015 7.81 23.57 24.03
N PRO A 1016 7.85 22.23 23.97
CA PRO A 1016 8.87 21.49 23.24
C PRO A 1016 8.96 21.97 21.79
N THR A 1017 10.17 22.14 21.25
CA THR A 1017 10.37 22.51 19.85
C THR A 1017 11.07 21.39 19.09
N THR A 1018 10.45 20.93 18.01
CA THR A 1018 10.98 19.90 17.12
C THR A 1018 11.35 20.50 15.77
N VAL A 1019 12.54 20.20 15.28
CA VAL A 1019 12.99 20.57 13.94
C VAL A 1019 12.93 19.35 13.04
N LEU A 1020 12.32 19.54 11.87
CA LEU A 1020 12.17 18.51 10.85
C LEU A 1020 13.04 18.87 9.63
N ALA A 1021 13.91 17.96 9.24
CA ALA A 1021 14.70 18.06 8.02
C ALA A 1021 14.60 16.74 7.25
N THR A 1022 13.99 16.78 6.07
CA THR A 1022 13.67 15.56 5.31
C THR A 1022 14.30 15.57 3.93
N GLY A 1023 15.01 14.49 3.59
CA GLY A 1023 15.43 14.26 2.21
C GLY A 1023 14.24 13.87 1.34
N GLY A 1024 14.03 14.62 0.25
CA GLY A 1024 13.02 14.24 -0.74
C GLY A 1024 13.36 12.89 -1.39
N ASN A 1025 12.33 12.12 -1.76
CA ASN A 1025 12.54 10.98 -2.66
C ASN A 1025 12.79 11.53 -4.08
N THR A 1026 14.03 11.87 -4.40
CA THR A 1026 14.39 12.28 -5.77
C THR A 1026 14.23 11.08 -6.70
N ASN A 1027 13.79 11.32 -7.94
CA ASN A 1027 13.74 10.27 -8.95
C ASN A 1027 15.17 9.80 -9.25
N PHE A 1028 15.56 8.66 -8.69
CA PHE A 1028 16.83 7.98 -8.93
C PHE A 1028 16.88 7.28 -10.31
N ALA A 1029 16.09 7.74 -11.28
CA ALA A 1029 16.01 7.20 -12.62
C ALA A 1029 16.38 8.29 -13.63
N LEU A 1030 17.37 8.01 -14.49
CA LEU A 1030 17.59 8.83 -15.68
C LEU A 1030 16.40 8.63 -16.63
N THR A 1031 15.71 9.71 -16.92
CA THR A 1031 14.63 9.79 -17.91
C THR A 1031 15.01 10.86 -18.94
N GLU A 1032 14.29 11.00 -20.04
CA GLU A 1032 14.55 12.09 -21.00
C GLU A 1032 14.48 13.50 -20.35
N GLY A 1033 13.81 13.65 -19.20
CA GLY A 1033 13.73 14.89 -18.41
C GLY A 1033 14.67 14.97 -17.20
N ASN A 1034 15.42 13.90 -16.89
CA ASN A 1034 16.34 13.83 -15.75
C ASN A 1034 17.66 13.21 -16.22
N THR A 1035 18.63 14.05 -16.58
CA THR A 1035 19.88 13.61 -17.23
C THR A 1035 21.07 13.46 -16.27
N LEU A 1036 20.89 13.74 -14.97
CA LEU A 1036 21.96 13.67 -13.98
C LEU A 1036 21.41 13.15 -12.64
N MET A 1037 22.15 12.25 -12.01
CA MET A 1037 21.82 11.76 -10.67
C MET A 1037 22.05 12.83 -9.58
N PRO A 1038 21.32 12.76 -8.45
CA PRO A 1038 21.60 13.60 -7.29
C PRO A 1038 23.05 13.39 -6.83
N SER A 1039 23.76 14.47 -6.50
CA SER A 1039 25.11 14.35 -5.96
C SER A 1039 25.06 13.85 -4.50
N LEU A 1040 26.16 13.29 -4.00
CA LEU A 1040 26.26 12.92 -2.58
C LEU A 1040 25.94 14.10 -1.66
N LYS A 1041 26.33 15.32 -2.07
CA LYS A 1041 25.99 16.56 -1.36
C LYS A 1041 24.47 16.80 -1.31
N ASP A 1042 23.73 16.47 -2.36
CA ASP A 1042 22.26 16.62 -2.39
C ASP A 1042 21.56 15.55 -1.53
N VAL A 1043 22.14 14.35 -1.45
CA VAL A 1043 21.63 13.25 -0.60
C VAL A 1043 21.87 13.51 0.89
N PHE A 1044 23.00 14.13 1.22
CA PHE A 1044 23.37 14.47 2.60
C PHE A 1044 22.92 15.87 3.05
N TYR A 1045 22.37 16.70 2.15
CA TYR A 1045 21.89 18.06 2.47
C TYR A 1045 20.97 18.16 3.72
N PRO A 1046 20.05 17.21 3.99
CA PRO A 1046 19.25 17.24 5.22
C PRO A 1046 20.06 17.10 6.51
N LEU A 1047 21.24 16.46 6.47
CA LEU A 1047 22.18 16.41 7.59
C LEU A 1047 22.85 17.77 7.80
N ASP A 1048 23.30 18.42 6.73
CA ASP A 1048 23.87 19.78 6.80
C ASP A 1048 22.86 20.78 7.40
N MET A 1049 21.57 20.65 7.05
CA MET A 1049 20.50 21.48 7.63
C MET A 1049 20.27 21.22 9.11
N ALA A 1050 20.34 19.95 9.53
CA ALA A 1050 20.22 19.56 10.93
C ALA A 1050 21.40 20.10 11.76
N ASP A 1051 22.61 20.01 11.23
CA ASP A 1051 23.82 20.55 11.85
C ASP A 1051 23.72 22.08 12.01
N HIS A 1052 23.28 22.79 10.96
CA HIS A 1052 23.03 24.23 11.02
C HIS A 1052 21.93 24.64 12.01
N ALA A 1053 20.89 23.80 12.18
CA ALA A 1053 19.84 24.03 13.17
C ALA A 1053 20.37 23.86 14.60
N LEU A 1054 21.13 22.79 14.86
CA LEU A 1054 21.79 22.51 16.14
C LEU A 1054 22.80 23.62 16.53
N ASP A 1055 23.52 24.17 15.55
CA ASP A 1055 24.47 25.27 15.73
C ASP A 1055 23.83 26.65 15.98
N PHE A 1056 22.56 26.83 15.61
CA PHE A 1056 21.88 28.12 15.78
C PHE A 1056 21.20 28.28 17.13
N GLN A 1057 20.43 27.27 17.51
CA GLN A 1057 19.81 27.15 18.83
C GLN A 1057 19.66 25.66 19.11
N SER A 1058 19.66 25.21 20.36
CA SER A 1058 19.53 23.77 20.66
C SER A 1058 18.04 23.35 20.69
N PRO A 1059 17.45 22.83 19.59
CA PRO A 1059 16.08 22.29 19.64
C PRO A 1059 16.02 21.11 20.61
N ASP A 1060 14.82 20.86 21.15
CA ASP A 1060 14.64 19.73 22.07
C ASP A 1060 14.70 18.40 21.30
N PHE A 1061 14.28 18.41 20.03
CA PHE A 1061 14.30 17.24 19.14
C PHE A 1061 14.68 17.65 17.71
N VAL A 1062 15.54 16.84 17.09
CA VAL A 1062 15.85 16.90 15.65
C VAL A 1062 15.45 15.57 15.02
N VAL A 1063 14.67 15.64 13.94
CA VAL A 1063 14.20 14.46 13.23
C VAL A 1063 14.66 14.54 11.79
N ILE A 1064 15.46 13.55 11.38
CA ILE A 1064 16.03 13.44 10.04
C ILE A 1064 15.53 12.15 9.40
N GLN A 1065 15.02 12.26 8.17
CA GLN A 1065 14.57 11.12 7.36
C GLN A 1065 15.33 11.11 6.02
N LEU A 1066 15.94 9.97 5.68
CA LEU A 1066 16.78 9.77 4.48
C LEU A 1066 16.27 8.56 3.64
N PRO A 1067 16.47 8.55 2.30
CA PRO A 1067 16.00 7.47 1.44
C PRO A 1067 16.82 6.17 1.55
N PRO A 1068 16.24 4.99 1.26
CA PRO A 1068 16.93 3.69 1.35
C PRO A 1068 18.15 3.51 0.42
N THR A 1069 18.26 4.36 -0.61
CA THR A 1069 19.32 4.34 -1.64
C THR A 1069 20.71 4.66 -1.11
N ILE A 1070 20.81 5.22 0.11
CA ILE A 1070 22.07 5.51 0.81
C ILE A 1070 22.93 4.25 1.10
N LEU A 1071 22.42 3.05 0.82
CA LEU A 1071 23.05 1.75 1.11
C LEU A 1071 23.60 0.99 -0.12
N HIS A 1072 23.57 1.55 -1.34
CA HIS A 1072 23.94 0.83 -2.59
C HIS A 1072 25.04 1.51 -3.42
N LEU A 1073 26.14 0.81 -3.71
CA LEU A 1073 27.38 1.36 -4.31
C LEU A 1073 27.34 1.67 -5.83
N SER A 1074 26.24 1.40 -6.54
CA SER A 1074 26.18 1.57 -8.01
C SER A 1074 24.82 2.04 -8.54
N ALA A 1075 24.04 2.77 -7.71
CA ALA A 1075 22.71 3.23 -8.06
C ALA A 1075 22.68 4.45 -9.02
N VAL A 1076 23.23 4.31 -10.24
CA VAL A 1076 23.11 5.34 -11.30
C VAL A 1076 22.32 4.90 -12.55
N ASP A 1077 22.03 3.64 -12.82
CA ASP A 1077 21.17 3.35 -13.98
C ASP A 1077 20.37 2.08 -13.80
N ARG A 1078 19.09 2.23 -13.45
CA ARG A 1078 17.95 1.29 -13.53
C ARG A 1078 16.94 1.82 -12.49
N PHE A 1079 15.76 2.33 -12.86
CA PHE A 1079 14.54 1.54 -13.11
C PHE A 1079 13.38 2.47 -13.56
N PHE A 1080 12.44 1.93 -14.35
CA PHE A 1080 10.99 1.86 -14.01
C PHE A 1080 10.20 0.97 -15.00
N ARG A 1081 9.09 0.40 -14.53
CA ARG A 1081 8.03 -0.32 -15.28
C ARG A 1081 6.67 0.37 -15.07
N ASN A 1082 5.76 0.19 -16.04
CA ASN A 1082 4.41 0.77 -16.10
C ASN A 1082 3.33 -0.16 -15.51
N ASP A 1083 2.45 0.41 -14.66
CA ASP A 1083 0.98 0.35 -14.71
C ASP A 1083 0.42 1.14 -13.50
N GLY A 1084 -0.28 2.26 -13.74
CA GLY A 1084 -0.45 3.34 -12.75
C GLY A 1084 -1.65 3.20 -11.81
N LEU A 1085 -1.41 3.46 -10.52
CA LEU A 1085 -2.40 3.77 -9.50
C LEU A 1085 -2.80 5.26 -9.59
N THR A 1086 -4.02 5.61 -9.23
CA THR A 1086 -4.44 7.02 -9.12
C THR A 1086 -3.65 7.76 -8.03
N VAL A 1087 -3.54 9.10 -8.12
CA VAL A 1087 -2.95 9.95 -7.05
C VAL A 1087 -3.49 9.58 -5.66
N ARG A 1088 -4.78 9.17 -5.58
CA ARG A 1088 -5.41 8.77 -4.33
C ARG A 1088 -5.00 7.39 -3.85
N GLU A 1089 -4.89 6.43 -4.74
CA GLU A 1089 -4.38 5.11 -4.39
C GLU A 1089 -2.91 5.19 -3.98
N PHE A 1090 -2.10 6.01 -4.67
CA PHE A 1090 -0.71 6.25 -4.33
C PHE A 1090 -0.56 6.91 -2.95
N ALA A 1091 -1.41 7.92 -2.66
CA ALA A 1091 -1.41 8.60 -1.36
C ALA A 1091 -1.87 7.69 -0.22
N ARG A 1092 -2.86 6.82 -0.45
CA ARG A 1092 -3.31 5.80 0.51
C ARG A 1092 -2.23 4.78 0.84
N ILE A 1093 -1.45 4.36 -0.16
CA ILE A 1093 -0.33 3.43 0.02
C ILE A 1093 0.77 4.07 0.85
N GLN A 1094 1.11 5.34 0.58
CA GLN A 1094 2.03 6.12 1.40
C GLN A 1094 1.47 6.36 2.82
N GLY A 1095 0.16 6.24 3.01
CA GLY A 1095 -0.52 6.38 4.30
C GLY A 1095 -1.03 7.79 4.62
N PHE A 1096 -1.25 8.62 3.59
CA PHE A 1096 -1.95 9.89 3.74
C PHE A 1096 -3.43 9.69 4.11
N PRO A 1097 -4.02 10.60 4.92
CA PRO A 1097 -5.45 10.62 5.18
C PRO A 1097 -6.28 10.76 3.89
N ASP A 1098 -7.45 10.11 3.85
CA ASP A 1098 -8.32 10.13 2.68
C ASP A 1098 -8.85 11.53 2.35
N ASP A 1099 -8.98 12.39 3.36
CA ASP A 1099 -9.39 13.79 3.27
C ASP A 1099 -8.24 14.77 2.96
N PHE A 1100 -7.00 14.29 2.82
CA PHE A 1100 -5.86 15.13 2.44
C PHE A 1100 -5.93 15.49 0.95
N VAL A 1101 -6.21 16.75 0.64
CA VAL A 1101 -6.35 17.26 -0.73
C VAL A 1101 -4.99 17.75 -1.26
N PHE A 1102 -4.53 17.17 -2.37
CA PHE A 1102 -3.32 17.61 -3.07
C PHE A 1102 -3.70 18.68 -4.11
N TYR A 1103 -2.96 19.78 -4.17
CA TYR A 1103 -3.24 20.90 -5.06
C TYR A 1103 -2.21 20.98 -6.20
N GLY A 1104 -2.62 21.55 -7.35
CA GLY A 1104 -1.82 21.60 -8.58
C GLY A 1104 -2.35 20.67 -9.68
N SER A 1105 -1.66 20.61 -10.82
CA SER A 1105 -1.98 19.69 -11.93
C SER A 1105 -1.83 18.22 -11.52
N ALA A 1106 -2.48 17.30 -12.23
CA ALA A 1106 -2.39 15.85 -11.92
C ALA A 1106 -0.94 15.36 -11.82
N GLN A 1107 -0.04 15.83 -12.69
CA GLN A 1107 1.39 15.51 -12.63
C GLN A 1107 2.03 16.05 -11.35
N GLN A 1108 1.80 17.31 -10.99
CA GLN A 1108 2.31 17.90 -9.75
C GLN A 1108 1.79 17.19 -8.50
N GLN A 1109 0.57 16.67 -8.55
CA GLN A 1109 0.01 15.87 -7.46
C GLN A 1109 0.67 14.49 -7.40
N TYR A 1110 0.94 13.82 -8.52
CA TYR A 1110 1.75 12.59 -8.53
C TYR A 1110 3.15 12.84 -7.97
N ASP A 1111 3.82 13.89 -8.45
CA ASP A 1111 5.17 14.27 -8.00
C ASP A 1111 5.20 14.55 -6.49
N GLN A 1112 4.17 15.21 -5.96
CA GLN A 1112 4.00 15.47 -4.53
C GLN A 1112 3.84 14.17 -3.70
N VAL A 1113 3.16 13.15 -4.22
CA VAL A 1113 2.95 11.88 -3.50
C VAL A 1113 4.13 10.91 -3.68
N THR A 1114 4.79 10.91 -4.84
CA THR A 1114 5.99 10.09 -5.09
C THR A 1114 7.20 10.61 -4.34
N SER A 1115 7.31 11.94 -4.21
CA SER A 1115 8.41 12.60 -3.51
C SER A 1115 8.20 12.66 -1.99
N ALA A 1116 6.98 12.37 -1.51
CA ALA A 1116 6.60 12.36 -0.10
C ALA A 1116 7.25 11.20 0.67
N GLN A 1117 7.49 11.42 1.97
CA GLN A 1117 7.77 10.35 2.92
C GLN A 1117 6.45 9.84 3.55
N PRO A 1118 6.32 8.54 3.86
CA PRO A 1118 5.09 7.97 4.42
C PRO A 1118 4.65 8.65 5.73
N PRO A 1119 3.46 9.28 5.81
CA PRO A 1119 2.97 9.90 7.04
C PRO A 1119 2.90 8.96 8.27
N PRO A 1120 2.57 7.66 8.15
CA PRO A 1120 2.57 6.75 9.30
C PRO A 1120 3.93 6.58 9.96
N VAL A 1121 5.02 6.65 9.19
CA VAL A 1121 6.40 6.55 9.71
C VAL A 1121 6.74 7.81 10.51
N ALA A 1122 6.44 8.99 9.96
CA ALA A 1122 6.62 10.25 10.67
C ALA A 1122 5.73 10.37 11.92
N ARG A 1123 4.48 9.86 11.85
CA ARG A 1123 3.58 9.78 12.99
C ARG A 1123 4.13 8.88 14.10
N ALA A 1124 4.68 7.72 13.77
CA ALA A 1124 5.30 6.84 14.76
C ALA A 1124 6.49 7.50 15.46
N ALA A 1125 7.33 8.25 14.73
CA ALA A 1125 8.41 9.04 15.31
C ALA A 1125 7.87 10.15 16.25
N ALA A 1126 6.81 10.85 15.83
CA ALA A 1126 6.15 11.87 16.64
C ALA A 1126 5.51 11.30 17.92
N GLU A 1127 4.86 10.14 17.86
CA GLU A 1127 4.29 9.45 19.03
C GLU A 1127 5.38 9.02 20.03
N CYS A 1128 6.55 8.60 19.55
CA CYS A 1128 7.71 8.32 20.39
C CYS A 1128 8.23 9.57 21.13
N ILE A 1129 8.37 10.70 20.42
CA ILE A 1129 8.79 11.97 21.02
C ILE A 1129 7.77 12.44 22.05
N LYS A 1130 6.47 12.35 21.74
CA LYS A 1130 5.38 12.69 22.65
C LYS A 1130 5.41 11.86 23.92
N ALA A 1131 5.67 10.55 23.81
CA ALA A 1131 5.83 9.67 24.96
C ALA A 1131 7.04 10.07 25.86
N VAL A 1132 8.13 10.55 25.26
CA VAL A 1132 9.30 11.08 26.00
C VAL A 1132 8.94 12.36 26.75
N ILE A 1133 8.25 13.31 26.09
CA ILE A 1133 7.79 14.56 26.70
C ILE A 1133 6.87 14.27 27.90
N LEU A 1134 5.86 13.42 27.73
CA LEU A 1134 4.90 13.07 28.79
C LEU A 1134 5.57 12.41 30.00
N ARG A 1135 6.49 11.46 29.78
CA ARG A 1135 7.23 10.81 30.88
C ARG A 1135 8.14 11.76 31.64
N SER A 1136 8.75 12.73 30.96
CA SER A 1136 9.59 13.74 31.63
C SER A 1136 8.79 14.63 32.59
N ASN A 1137 7.50 14.87 32.30
CA ASN A 1137 6.59 15.64 33.14
C ASN A 1137 6.13 14.85 34.37
N GLU A 1138 5.89 13.54 34.23
CA GLU A 1138 5.57 12.65 35.36
C GLU A 1138 6.70 12.58 36.39
N VAL A 1139 7.96 12.51 35.94
CA VAL A 1139 9.14 12.49 36.83
C VAL A 1139 9.29 13.82 37.58
N LYS A 1140 9.04 14.97 36.91
CA LYS A 1140 9.09 16.30 37.53
C LYS A 1140 8.05 16.47 38.64
N LEU A 1141 6.81 15.99 38.43
CA LEU A 1141 5.73 16.03 39.44
C LEU A 1141 6.07 15.21 40.70
N VAL A 1142 6.76 14.08 40.54
CA VAL A 1142 7.20 13.24 41.66
C VAL A 1142 8.34 13.90 42.45
N ASP A 1143 9.29 14.52 41.76
CA ASP A 1143 10.40 15.24 42.40
C ASP A 1143 9.94 16.54 43.10
N ASP A 1144 8.98 17.27 42.52
CA ASP A 1144 8.39 18.47 43.13
C ASP A 1144 7.54 18.14 44.37
N ARG A 1145 6.82 16.99 44.37
CA ARG A 1145 6.12 16.48 45.57
C ARG A 1145 7.09 16.09 46.68
N ARG A 1146 8.22 15.46 46.34
CA ARG A 1146 9.27 15.11 47.31
C ARG A 1146 9.98 16.34 47.86
N SER A 1147 10.23 17.36 47.02
CA SER A 1147 10.87 18.61 47.44
C SER A 1147 9.96 19.44 48.34
N THR A 1148 8.66 19.52 48.04
CA THR A 1148 7.66 20.19 48.89
C THR A 1148 7.41 19.48 50.22
N GLN A 1149 7.44 18.13 50.25
CA GLN A 1149 7.43 17.38 51.52
C GLN A 1149 8.70 17.61 52.36
N LYS A 1150 9.88 17.69 51.73
CA LYS A 1150 11.14 18.02 52.41
C LYS A 1150 11.14 19.45 52.97
N ASN A 1151 10.62 20.43 52.22
CA ASN A 1151 10.52 21.81 52.68
C ASN A 1151 9.45 21.99 53.76
N LYS A 1152 8.35 21.23 53.73
CA LYS A 1152 7.37 21.20 54.85
C LYS A 1152 7.98 20.63 56.13
N ARG A 1153 8.76 19.54 56.04
CA ARG A 1153 9.48 18.99 57.20
C ARG A 1153 10.50 19.97 57.75
N ARG A 1154 11.32 20.60 56.89
CA ARG A 1154 12.27 21.65 57.31
C ARG A 1154 11.60 22.84 58.00
N LYS A 1155 10.45 23.30 57.49
CA LYS A 1155 9.70 24.39 58.12
C LYS A 1155 9.07 24.01 59.46
N GLN A 1156 8.79 22.73 59.66
CA GLN A 1156 8.24 22.19 60.90
C GLN A 1156 9.35 21.93 61.94
N ASP A 1157 10.55 21.57 61.48
CA ASP A 1157 11.76 21.45 62.30
C ASP A 1157 12.37 22.82 62.68
N ASP A 1158 12.04 23.90 61.94
CA ASP A 1158 12.43 25.29 62.25
C ASP A 1158 11.38 26.03 63.13
N GLU A 1159 10.20 25.44 63.36
CA GLU A 1159 9.12 25.98 64.21
C GLU A 1159 8.96 25.22 65.57
N GLU A 1160 9.73 24.13 65.78
CA GLU A 1160 10.01 23.51 67.09
C GLU A 1160 11.34 24.04 67.65
#